data_AF-A0A7J8CEY1-F1
#
_entry.id   AF-A0A7J8CEY1-F1
#
_cell.length_a   1.000
_cell.length_b   1.000
_cell.length_c   1.000
_cell.angle_alpha   90.00
_cell.angle_beta   90.00
_cell.angle_gamma   90.00
#
_symmetry.space_group_name_H-M   'P 1'
#
loop_
_entity.id
_entity.type
_entity.pdbx_description
1 polymer ?
#
loop_
_entity_poly.entity_id
_entity_poly.type
_entity_poly.pdbx_seq_one_letter_code
_entity_poly.pdbx_strand_id
1 'polypeptide(L)'
;MMIRQIYHIQGGKISNFTKILLSLQDCIWKTKEGFSRATWENRESPSKACVSRRPSRPLVCATDGDIEVLGGDGSPFSSLTEAAWMSGEFRRASQMSGEWVYPNQALIWALWVLAAATEGPAADAPVRNTRLGWVRGKQATVLGSVVPVNVFLGVPYAAPPLGPLRFANPKPALPWNDFRDATSYPNLCVQNMEWLRSDQHILKMHYPKFGMSEDCLYLNIYAPAHADTGSKLPVMVWLPGGAFQTGSASIFDGSALAAYEDVLVVTTQYRLGMFGFFNTGDKHALGNWAFMDQLATLTWVQENIASFGGDPRSVTIFGESAGAISVSGLILSPLANGLFHKAIMESGVAIIPYLKAPDDERNEDLQMVADICGCSVADSEALLQCLRTKSSKELLGINQKTKSFTRVVDGFFFPDEPLKLLTQKTFNSIPSIIGVNNHECGFLLPMKEISEIFGDSNKSLALHLIRTILHTPPKYLRLLVDAYFYNKHSLVEIRNRFLDLLGDMFFVVPGLVTAQYHRDAGAPVYFYEFQHRPQCFKDTKPAFVKADHSDEIRFVFGGAFLKGDVVMFEGATEEEKLLSRKMMRYWANFARTGDPNGEGLPLWPAYNRTEHYLQLGLNLSVGQRLKEMEVAFWTKTLPLIMSTSGVLLGPLSSLIFLSLLLPFLLSFAL
;
A
#
# COMPACT_ATOMS: atom_id res chain seq x y z
N MET A 1 -60.13 -39.09 -11.84
CA MET A 1 -59.30 -40.00 -12.65
C MET A 1 -58.00 -40.22 -11.89
N MET A 2 -57.79 -41.46 -11.41
CA MET A 2 -56.59 -42.08 -10.81
C MET A 2 -55.91 -41.40 -9.59
N ILE A 3 -56.18 -41.90 -8.36
CA ILE A 3 -55.32 -42.78 -7.49
C ILE A 3 -54.22 -41.94 -6.79
N ARG A 4 -54.27 -41.52 -5.52
CA ARG A 4 -54.57 -42.11 -4.17
C ARG A 4 -53.63 -43.23 -3.70
N GLN A 5 -52.77 -42.90 -2.73
CA GLN A 5 -52.54 -43.63 -1.45
C GLN A 5 -51.70 -42.71 -0.55
N ILE A 6 -52.28 -41.96 0.41
CA ILE A 6 -52.93 -42.29 1.69
C ILE A 6 -51.96 -42.79 2.79
N TYR A 7 -51.69 -41.85 3.69
CA TYR A 7 -51.41 -41.93 5.12
C TYR A 7 -52.11 -43.07 5.90
N HIS A 8 -51.45 -43.65 6.92
CA HIS A 8 -52.04 -43.78 8.26
C HIS A 8 -51.00 -44.08 9.37
N ILE A 9 -50.88 -43.12 10.30
CA ILE A 9 -50.84 -43.21 11.79
C ILE A 9 -49.86 -44.20 12.48
N GLN A 10 -48.86 -43.67 13.21
CA GLN A 10 -48.90 -43.51 14.68
C GLN A 10 -47.80 -42.53 15.14
N GLY A 11 -48.22 -41.48 15.85
CA GLY A 11 -47.34 -40.54 16.52
C GLY A 11 -46.79 -41.10 17.83
N GLY A 12 -45.58 -40.66 18.19
CA GLY A 12 -44.99 -40.88 19.51
C GLY A 12 -43.49 -41.06 19.48
N LYS A 13 -42.73 -39.97 19.26
CA LYS A 13 -41.38 -39.69 19.80
C LYS A 13 -40.79 -38.41 19.17
N ILE A 14 -41.41 -37.28 19.46
CA ILE A 14 -40.72 -35.98 19.51
C ILE A 14 -40.67 -35.63 21.00
N SER A 15 -39.50 -35.68 21.62
CA SER A 15 -39.24 -35.06 22.94
C SER A 15 -37.75 -35.13 23.37
N ASN A 16 -36.97 -36.11 22.91
CA ASN A 16 -35.60 -36.31 23.44
C ASN A 16 -34.47 -35.65 22.63
N PHE A 17 -34.68 -35.24 21.38
CA PHE A 17 -33.62 -34.64 20.56
C PHE A 17 -33.44 -33.13 20.80
N THR A 18 -34.51 -32.43 21.19
CA THR A 18 -34.46 -30.99 21.46
C THR A 18 -33.90 -30.64 22.85
N LYS A 19 -33.86 -31.60 23.79
CA LYS A 19 -33.25 -31.43 25.12
C LYS A 19 -31.73 -31.65 25.15
N ILE A 20 -31.17 -32.36 24.17
CA ILE A 20 -29.72 -32.64 24.10
C ILE A 20 -28.96 -31.47 23.44
N LEU A 21 -29.57 -30.77 22.47
CA LEU A 21 -28.96 -29.62 21.82
C LEU A 21 -28.92 -28.35 22.69
N LEU A 22 -29.90 -28.17 23.59
CA LEU A 22 -29.90 -27.05 24.54
C LEU A 22 -28.90 -27.22 25.70
N SER A 23 -28.48 -28.46 26.02
CA SER A 23 -27.49 -28.74 27.06
C SER A 23 -26.03 -28.54 26.60
N LEU A 24 -25.76 -28.62 25.29
CA LEU A 24 -24.41 -28.42 24.73
C LEU A 24 -24.08 -26.95 24.48
N GLN A 25 -25.09 -26.10 24.27
CA GLN A 25 -24.91 -24.65 24.13
C GLN A 25 -24.62 -23.96 25.48
N ASP A 26 -25.21 -24.42 26.58
CA ASP A 26 -24.95 -23.86 27.93
C ASP A 26 -23.60 -24.30 28.54
N CYS A 27 -23.02 -25.41 28.09
CA CYS A 27 -21.73 -25.90 28.60
C CYS A 27 -20.53 -25.18 27.95
N ILE A 28 -20.70 -24.67 26.73
CA ILE A 28 -19.67 -23.87 26.03
C ILE A 28 -19.72 -22.39 26.47
N TRP A 29 -20.86 -21.91 26.96
CA TRP A 29 -21.01 -20.54 27.45
C TRP A 29 -20.35 -20.30 28.83
N LYS A 30 -20.27 -21.32 29.71
CA LYS A 30 -19.70 -21.17 31.07
C LYS A 30 -18.18 -21.30 31.21
N THR A 31 -17.44 -21.57 30.13
CA THR A 31 -15.96 -21.65 30.17
C THR A 31 -15.25 -20.43 29.61
N LYS A 32 -15.97 -19.39 29.14
CA LYS A 32 -15.38 -18.15 28.62
C LYS A 32 -15.57 -16.89 29.47
N GLU A 33 -16.40 -16.91 30.52
CA GLU A 33 -16.61 -15.76 31.44
C GLU A 33 -15.87 -15.87 32.78
N GLY A 34 -14.77 -16.62 32.83
CA GLY A 34 -14.01 -16.89 34.05
C GLY A 34 -12.68 -16.14 34.21
N PHE A 35 -12.38 -15.10 33.43
CA PHE A 35 -11.14 -14.32 33.61
C PHE A 35 -11.31 -12.85 33.19
N SER A 36 -11.90 -12.05 34.08
CA SER A 36 -11.65 -10.60 34.17
C SER A 36 -12.30 -10.00 35.43
N ARG A 37 -11.50 -9.81 36.48
CA ARG A 37 -11.47 -8.67 37.44
C ARG A 37 -11.12 -9.11 38.87
N ALA A 38 -9.90 -8.80 39.28
CA ALA A 38 -9.62 -8.33 40.64
C ALA A 38 -8.35 -7.45 40.59
N THR A 39 -8.49 -6.22 41.06
CA THR A 39 -7.46 -5.19 41.21
C THR A 39 -6.79 -5.27 42.59
N TRP A 40 -5.56 -4.72 42.66
CA TRP A 40 -4.86 -4.08 43.80
C TRP A 40 -3.50 -4.66 44.26
N GLU A 41 -2.49 -3.78 44.13
CA GLU A 41 -1.37 -3.45 45.05
C GLU A 41 -0.12 -4.35 45.26
N ASN A 42 1.03 -3.76 44.88
CA ASN A 42 2.28 -3.57 45.65
C ASN A 42 2.71 -4.62 46.71
N ARG A 43 3.82 -5.35 46.43
CA ARG A 43 5.13 -5.28 47.13
C ARG A 43 5.97 -6.55 46.93
N GLU A 44 7.26 -6.30 46.65
CA GLU A 44 8.48 -6.97 47.13
C GLU A 44 8.64 -8.52 47.07
N SER A 45 9.74 -8.94 46.42
CA SER A 45 10.53 -10.16 46.66
C SER A 45 10.91 -10.32 48.16
N PRO A 46 11.35 -11.48 48.71
CA PRO A 46 12.25 -12.47 48.07
C PRO A 46 12.18 -13.96 48.53
N SER A 47 13.02 -14.77 47.87
CA SER A 47 13.81 -15.90 48.41
C SER A 47 13.24 -17.34 48.52
N LYS A 48 14.04 -18.23 47.93
CA LYS A 48 14.25 -19.69 48.06
C LYS A 48 13.73 -20.39 49.34
N ALA A 49 13.11 -21.56 49.18
CA ALA A 49 13.40 -22.79 49.94
C ALA A 49 12.59 -24.00 49.40
N CYS A 50 13.28 -25.12 49.13
CA CYS A 50 12.68 -26.44 48.89
C CYS A 50 12.61 -27.23 50.21
N VAL A 51 11.49 -27.92 50.48
CA VAL A 51 11.43 -29.05 51.42
C VAL A 51 10.58 -30.16 50.82
N SER A 52 11.16 -31.36 50.73
CA SER A 52 10.55 -32.58 50.21
C SER A 52 9.83 -33.39 51.30
N ARG A 53 8.79 -34.15 50.94
CA ARG A 53 8.43 -35.42 51.60
C ARG A 53 8.32 -36.52 50.53
N ARG A 54 9.26 -37.47 50.61
CA ARG A 54 9.50 -38.68 49.77
C ARG A 54 8.33 -39.68 49.71
N PRO A 55 8.43 -40.83 48.99
CA PRO A 55 9.14 -41.14 47.72
C PRO A 55 8.28 -41.97 46.73
N SER A 56 8.59 -41.87 45.42
CA SER A 56 8.54 -42.93 44.38
C SER A 56 7.98 -42.44 43.03
N ARG A 57 8.84 -41.77 42.25
CA ARG A 57 9.02 -41.84 40.77
C ARG A 57 9.68 -40.53 40.26
N PRO A 58 10.54 -40.59 39.24
CA PRO A 58 11.25 -39.41 38.74
C PRO A 58 10.35 -38.53 37.87
N LEU A 59 10.38 -37.22 38.13
CA LEU A 59 10.05 -36.17 37.15
C LEU A 59 11.29 -35.89 36.31
N VAL A 60 11.12 -35.78 34.99
CA VAL A 60 12.09 -35.10 34.12
C VAL A 60 11.40 -33.88 33.54
N CYS A 61 11.85 -32.71 33.99
CA CYS A 61 11.72 -31.44 33.29
C CYS A 61 12.92 -31.31 32.35
N ALA A 62 12.70 -30.80 31.13
CA ALA A 62 13.77 -30.42 30.23
C ALA A 62 13.66 -28.92 29.89
N THR A 63 14.76 -28.21 30.13
CA THR A 63 15.08 -26.89 29.60
C THR A 63 16.38 -27.02 28.82
N ASP A 64 16.39 -26.42 27.63
CA ASP A 64 17.47 -26.04 26.70
C ASP A 64 18.92 -26.49 26.93
N GLY A 65 19.53 -26.96 25.84
CA GLY A 65 20.98 -26.90 25.63
C GLY A 65 21.60 -28.15 24.99
N ASP A 66 21.87 -28.04 23.69
CA ASP A 66 22.74 -28.82 22.80
C ASP A 66 23.65 -29.90 23.41
N ILE A 67 23.63 -31.12 22.84
CA ILE A 67 24.80 -32.01 22.79
C ILE A 67 24.83 -32.81 21.46
N GLU A 68 26.02 -32.75 20.83
CA GLU A 68 26.56 -33.56 19.75
C GLU A 68 26.46 -35.09 19.99
N VAL A 69 26.33 -35.88 18.93
CA VAL A 69 26.55 -37.35 19.02
C VAL A 69 27.70 -37.74 18.11
N LEU A 70 28.83 -38.11 18.73
CA LEU A 70 29.92 -38.86 18.11
C LEU A 70 29.56 -40.36 18.11
N GLY A 71 29.69 -40.99 16.94
CA GLY A 71 29.52 -42.43 16.76
C GLY A 71 30.80 -43.20 17.07
N GLY A 72 30.68 -44.27 17.85
CA GLY A 72 31.72 -45.29 18.04
C GLY A 72 31.49 -46.44 17.07
N ASP A 73 32.18 -46.41 15.93
CA ASP A 73 32.96 -47.51 15.35
C ASP A 73 33.24 -47.19 13.87
N GLY A 74 34.52 -46.94 13.58
CA GLY A 74 34.97 -46.37 12.32
C GLY A 74 35.16 -47.38 11.18
N SER A 75 34.80 -46.91 9.98
CA SER A 75 35.27 -47.28 8.63
C SER A 75 34.38 -48.25 7.80
N PRO A 76 34.44 -48.23 6.44
CA PRO A 76 33.51 -47.42 5.62
C PRO A 76 32.88 -48.12 4.37
N PHE A 77 31.89 -47.45 3.76
CA PHE A 77 31.32 -47.57 2.39
C PHE A 77 30.51 -48.82 1.93
N SER A 78 29.29 -48.56 1.41
CA SER A 78 28.84 -48.80 0.00
C SER A 78 27.42 -49.39 -0.20
N SER A 79 26.65 -48.68 -1.04
CA SER A 79 25.67 -49.10 -2.07
C SER A 79 24.60 -50.20 -1.84
N LEU A 80 23.34 -49.78 -2.10
CA LEU A 80 22.30 -50.37 -3.00
C LEU A 80 21.71 -51.79 -2.79
N THR A 81 20.39 -51.82 -3.09
CA THR A 81 19.54 -52.86 -3.73
C THR A 81 18.84 -53.98 -2.95
N GLU A 82 17.51 -54.02 -3.19
CA GLU A 82 16.60 -55.18 -3.47
C GLU A 82 16.47 -56.31 -2.43
N ALA A 83 15.32 -56.50 -1.78
CA ALA A 83 14.08 -57.15 -2.24
C ALA A 83 14.13 -58.70 -2.23
N ALA A 84 13.01 -59.27 -1.79
CA ALA A 84 12.37 -60.51 -2.26
C ALA A 84 12.43 -61.85 -1.45
N TRP A 85 11.20 -62.37 -1.16
CA TRP A 85 10.72 -63.78 -1.22
C TRP A 85 10.90 -64.69 0.04
N MET A 86 10.03 -65.65 0.40
CA MET A 86 8.68 -66.09 -0.01
C MET A 86 8.09 -67.13 0.99
N SER A 87 6.74 -67.21 1.00
CA SER A 87 5.83 -68.38 1.11
C SER A 87 6.00 -69.55 2.13
N GLY A 88 4.86 -70.00 2.69
CA GLY A 88 4.65 -71.43 3.02
C GLY A 88 3.57 -71.74 4.09
N GLU A 89 2.38 -72.16 3.66
CA GLU A 89 1.21 -72.59 4.45
C GLU A 89 1.32 -74.03 5.05
N PHE A 90 0.67 -74.32 6.21
CA PHE A 90 -0.51 -75.24 6.34
C PHE A 90 -0.91 -75.57 7.82
N ARG A 91 -2.20 -75.33 8.14
CA ARG A 91 -3.21 -76.03 9.00
C ARG A 91 -2.77 -76.70 10.33
N ARG A 92 -3.50 -76.61 11.46
CA ARG A 92 -4.94 -76.92 11.70
C ARG A 92 -5.39 -76.44 13.10
N ALA A 93 -6.71 -76.29 13.25
CA ALA A 93 -7.49 -75.59 14.28
C ALA A 93 -7.51 -76.14 15.72
N SER A 94 -7.76 -75.25 16.71
CA SER A 94 -8.91 -75.36 17.63
C SER A 94 -9.20 -74.07 18.45
N GLN A 95 -10.44 -73.58 18.32
CA GLN A 95 -11.34 -72.92 19.30
C GLN A 95 -11.02 -71.60 20.07
N MET A 96 -11.91 -70.64 19.80
CA MET A 96 -12.62 -69.69 20.69
C MET A 96 -11.86 -68.52 21.35
N SER A 97 -12.07 -67.31 20.83
CA SER A 97 -12.90 -66.26 21.46
C SER A 97 -13.06 -65.08 20.48
N GLY A 98 -14.23 -64.46 20.47
CA GLY A 98 -14.53 -63.33 19.59
C GLY A 98 -13.98 -62.03 20.15
N GLU A 99 -13.55 -61.13 19.26
CA GLU A 99 -13.52 -59.71 19.54
C GLU A 99 -14.12 -58.93 18.38
N TRP A 100 -14.94 -57.97 18.80
CA TRP A 100 -15.77 -57.11 18.00
C TRP A 100 -14.88 -56.11 17.24
N VAL A 101 -14.98 -56.11 15.92
CA VAL A 101 -14.52 -54.95 15.14
C VAL A 101 -15.41 -53.78 15.54
N TYR A 102 -14.87 -52.85 16.32
CA TYR A 102 -15.58 -51.65 16.74
C TYR A 102 -16.02 -50.88 15.49
N PRO A 103 -17.33 -50.71 15.22
CA PRO A 103 -17.82 -50.02 14.02
C PRO A 103 -17.33 -48.56 13.94
N ASN A 104 -16.94 -47.98 15.08
CA ASN A 104 -16.38 -46.64 15.17
C ASN A 104 -14.97 -46.52 14.57
N GLN A 105 -14.15 -47.57 14.58
CA GLN A 105 -12.81 -47.51 13.98
C GLN A 105 -12.88 -47.55 12.45
N ALA A 106 -13.73 -48.40 11.88
CA ALA A 106 -13.94 -48.44 10.43
C ALA A 106 -14.53 -47.12 9.89
N LEU A 107 -15.39 -46.45 10.68
CA LEU A 107 -15.94 -45.14 10.33
C LEU A 107 -14.88 -44.03 10.38
N ILE A 108 -13.96 -44.07 11.36
CA ILE A 108 -12.83 -43.13 11.46
C ILE A 108 -11.88 -43.32 10.29
N TRP A 109 -11.54 -44.56 9.94
CA TRP A 109 -10.70 -44.83 8.77
C TRP A 109 -11.36 -44.42 7.46
N ALA A 110 -12.67 -44.65 7.30
CA ALA A 110 -13.42 -44.18 6.13
C ALA A 110 -13.48 -42.64 6.06
N LEU A 111 -13.67 -41.96 7.20
CA LEU A 111 -13.63 -40.50 7.29
C LEU A 111 -12.23 -39.93 7.01
N TRP A 112 -11.17 -40.60 7.45
CA TRP A 112 -9.78 -40.23 7.15
C TRP A 112 -9.43 -40.44 5.68
N VAL A 113 -9.88 -41.54 5.06
CA VAL A 113 -9.67 -41.81 3.63
C VAL A 113 -10.51 -40.87 2.77
N LEU A 114 -11.73 -40.54 3.18
CA LEU A 114 -12.56 -39.52 2.51
C LEU A 114 -12.01 -38.10 2.71
N ALA A 115 -11.45 -37.77 3.88
CA ALA A 115 -10.78 -36.49 4.12
C ALA A 115 -9.48 -36.37 3.32
N ALA A 116 -8.69 -37.44 3.23
CA ALA A 116 -7.48 -37.50 2.40
C ALA A 116 -7.80 -37.51 0.90
N ALA A 117 -8.98 -38.00 0.48
CA ALA A 117 -9.43 -37.93 -0.91
C ALA A 117 -10.06 -36.57 -1.27
N THR A 118 -10.44 -35.75 -0.28
CA THR A 118 -10.86 -34.35 -0.50
C THR A 118 -9.70 -33.37 -0.55
N GLU A 119 -8.55 -33.74 -0.01
CA GLU A 119 -7.29 -33.04 -0.27
C GLU A 119 -6.70 -33.59 -1.57
N GLY A 120 -7.07 -32.96 -2.70
CA GLY A 120 -6.33 -33.16 -3.95
C GLY A 120 -4.82 -32.93 -3.73
N PRO A 121 -3.93 -33.47 -4.57
CA PRO A 121 -2.50 -33.26 -4.42
C PRO A 121 -2.24 -31.77 -4.23
N ALA A 122 -1.57 -31.39 -3.14
CA ALA A 122 -1.16 -30.02 -2.91
C ALA A 122 -0.46 -29.56 -4.18
N ALA A 123 -1.06 -28.59 -4.90
CA ALA A 123 -0.48 -28.09 -6.13
C ALA A 123 0.95 -27.65 -5.80
N ASP A 124 1.93 -28.13 -6.57
CA ASP A 124 3.33 -27.78 -6.35
C ASP A 124 3.45 -26.25 -6.25
N ALA A 125 4.14 -25.78 -5.21
CA ALA A 125 4.31 -24.37 -4.97
C ALA A 125 4.86 -23.67 -6.23
N PRO A 126 4.26 -22.55 -6.68
CA PRO A 126 4.67 -21.92 -7.93
C PRO A 126 6.12 -21.44 -7.83
N VAL A 127 6.92 -21.81 -8.82
CA VAL A 127 8.35 -21.51 -8.88
C VAL A 127 8.66 -20.68 -10.11
N ARG A 128 9.52 -19.66 -9.96
CA ARG A 128 9.97 -18.80 -11.07
C ARG A 128 11.46 -18.52 -10.98
N ASN A 129 12.14 -18.48 -12.13
CA ASN A 129 13.56 -18.15 -12.19
C ASN A 129 13.74 -16.66 -12.48
N THR A 130 14.49 -15.97 -11.62
CA THR A 130 14.92 -14.59 -11.83
C THR A 130 16.38 -14.59 -12.28
N ARG A 131 16.92 -13.44 -12.70
CA ARG A 131 18.37 -13.30 -12.94
C ARG A 131 19.23 -13.53 -11.69
N LEU A 132 18.63 -13.41 -10.50
CA LEU A 132 19.31 -13.56 -9.21
C LEU A 132 19.20 -14.98 -8.63
N GLY A 133 18.30 -15.81 -9.16
CA GLY A 133 18.03 -17.15 -8.64
C GLY A 133 16.54 -17.50 -8.64
N TRP A 134 16.24 -18.71 -8.17
CA TRP A 134 14.87 -19.24 -8.13
C TRP A 134 14.08 -18.68 -6.95
N VAL A 135 12.82 -18.34 -7.17
CA VAL A 135 11.86 -17.96 -6.12
C VAL A 135 10.72 -18.96 -6.08
N ARG A 136 10.26 -19.30 -4.86
CA ARG A 136 9.11 -20.17 -4.61
C ARG A 136 8.01 -19.37 -3.92
N GLY A 137 6.87 -19.25 -4.57
CA GLY A 137 5.69 -18.55 -4.06
C GLY A 137 4.65 -19.49 -3.47
N LYS A 138 3.42 -18.98 -3.32
CA LYS A 138 2.22 -19.71 -2.89
C LYS A 138 1.05 -19.43 -3.83
N GLN A 139 0.02 -20.26 -3.79
CA GLN A 139 -1.25 -19.96 -4.45
C GLN A 139 -2.25 -19.32 -3.49
N ALA A 140 -3.03 -18.36 -4.00
CA ALA A 140 -4.13 -17.72 -3.30
C ALA A 140 -5.42 -17.84 -4.13
N THR A 141 -6.57 -17.80 -3.45
CA THR A 141 -7.89 -17.80 -4.09
C THR A 141 -8.60 -16.46 -3.88
N VAL A 142 -9.44 -16.08 -4.84
CA VAL A 142 -10.21 -14.83 -4.83
C VAL A 142 -11.70 -15.17 -4.83
N LEU A 143 -12.49 -14.46 -4.02
CA LEU A 143 -13.95 -14.61 -4.02
C LEU A 143 -14.51 -14.31 -5.41
N GLY A 144 -15.35 -15.20 -5.94
CA GLY A 144 -16.04 -14.98 -7.21
C GLY A 144 -15.16 -15.08 -8.46
N SER A 145 -13.91 -15.55 -8.33
CA SER A 145 -13.07 -15.97 -9.46
C SER A 145 -12.75 -17.46 -9.36
N VAL A 146 -12.77 -18.15 -10.50
CA VAL A 146 -12.33 -19.56 -10.61
C VAL A 146 -10.83 -19.69 -10.90
N VAL A 147 -10.16 -18.57 -11.18
CA VAL A 147 -8.73 -18.52 -11.51
C VAL A 147 -7.95 -18.26 -10.22
N PRO A 148 -7.12 -19.22 -9.74
CA PRO A 148 -6.20 -18.97 -8.63
C PRO A 148 -5.11 -17.98 -9.03
N VAL A 149 -4.38 -17.46 -8.04
CA VAL A 149 -3.27 -16.51 -8.24
C VAL A 149 -1.99 -17.09 -7.67
N ASN A 150 -0.92 -17.10 -8.46
CA ASN A 150 0.43 -17.35 -8.01
C ASN A 150 0.97 -16.07 -7.37
N VAL A 151 1.31 -16.14 -6.08
CA VAL A 151 1.74 -15.00 -5.26
C VAL A 151 3.18 -15.20 -4.80
N PHE A 152 4.02 -14.20 -5.06
CA PHE A 152 5.42 -14.14 -4.63
C PHE A 152 5.60 -12.89 -3.77
N LEU A 153 5.86 -13.05 -2.49
CA LEU A 153 6.00 -11.97 -1.50
C LEU A 153 7.47 -11.81 -1.10
N GLY A 154 7.93 -10.58 -0.97
CA GLY A 154 9.28 -10.29 -0.44
C GLY A 154 10.42 -10.67 -1.40
N VAL A 155 10.23 -10.46 -2.71
CA VAL A 155 11.30 -10.67 -3.70
C VAL A 155 12.23 -9.44 -3.69
N PRO A 156 13.54 -9.60 -3.43
CA PRO A 156 14.47 -8.47 -3.40
C PRO A 156 14.72 -7.93 -4.81
N TYR A 157 14.63 -6.61 -4.98
CA TYR A 157 15.01 -5.96 -6.24
C TYR A 157 16.35 -5.20 -6.13
N ALA A 158 16.81 -4.94 -4.91
CA ALA A 158 18.08 -4.26 -4.63
C ALA A 158 18.73 -4.84 -3.36
N ALA A 159 20.03 -4.57 -3.21
CA ALA A 159 20.77 -4.89 -2.00
C ALA A 159 20.22 -4.08 -0.81
N PRO A 160 20.23 -4.65 0.42
CA PRO A 160 19.81 -3.93 1.62
C PRO A 160 20.61 -2.62 1.79
N PRO A 161 19.96 -1.46 1.97
CA PRO A 161 20.63 -0.15 2.06
C PRO A 161 21.23 0.11 3.45
N LEU A 162 22.01 -0.86 3.95
CA LEU A 162 22.58 -0.88 5.30
C LEU A 162 23.96 -0.24 5.35
N GLY A 163 24.32 0.33 6.51
CA GLY A 163 25.65 0.85 6.79
C GLY A 163 26.10 1.88 5.73
N PRO A 164 27.20 1.64 4.98
CA PRO A 164 27.66 2.55 3.94
C PRO A 164 26.66 2.80 2.81
N LEU A 165 25.70 1.89 2.58
CA LEU A 165 24.66 2.03 1.55
C LEU A 165 23.49 2.92 2.00
N ARG A 166 23.46 3.34 3.28
CA ARG A 166 22.52 4.36 3.75
C ARG A 166 22.86 5.70 3.09
N PHE A 167 21.83 6.41 2.64
CA PHE A 167 21.94 7.68 1.89
C PHE A 167 22.82 7.55 0.64
N ALA A 168 22.59 6.47 -0.11
CA ALA A 168 23.22 6.21 -1.40
C ALA A 168 22.21 5.57 -2.37
N ASN A 169 22.51 5.62 -3.67
CA ASN A 169 21.72 4.94 -4.69
C ASN A 169 21.66 3.42 -4.42
N PRO A 170 20.51 2.77 -4.68
CA PRO A 170 20.38 1.33 -4.50
C PRO A 170 21.41 0.59 -5.37
N LYS A 171 21.90 -0.53 -4.83
CA LYS A 171 22.81 -1.43 -5.55
C LYS A 171 22.07 -2.70 -5.95
N PRO A 172 22.49 -3.40 -7.02
CA PRO A 172 21.91 -4.70 -7.35
C PRO A 172 21.99 -5.68 -6.17
N ALA A 173 20.91 -6.44 -5.95
CA ALA A 173 20.93 -7.53 -4.97
C ALA A 173 21.92 -8.62 -5.39
N LEU A 174 22.50 -9.33 -4.42
CA LEU A 174 23.37 -10.47 -4.68
C LEU A 174 22.53 -11.67 -5.16
N PRO A 175 23.03 -12.48 -6.11
CA PRO A 175 22.39 -13.72 -6.48
C PRO A 175 22.42 -14.71 -5.30
N TRP A 176 21.46 -15.62 -5.27
CA TRP A 176 21.40 -16.71 -4.29
C TRP A 176 21.39 -18.07 -5.00
N ASN A 177 21.87 -19.08 -4.28
CA ASN A 177 21.76 -20.47 -4.70
C ASN A 177 20.39 -21.03 -4.28
N ASP A 178 19.95 -22.10 -4.95
CA ASP A 178 18.70 -22.80 -4.68
C ASP A 178 17.44 -21.92 -4.73
N PHE A 179 16.41 -22.30 -3.99
CA PHE A 179 15.12 -21.62 -3.91
C PHE A 179 15.11 -20.62 -2.76
N ARG A 180 14.80 -19.36 -3.07
CA ARG A 180 14.38 -18.38 -2.07
C ARG A 180 12.88 -18.51 -1.82
N ASP A 181 12.50 -18.68 -0.57
CA ASP A 181 11.10 -18.66 -0.15
C ASP A 181 10.54 -17.24 -0.27
N ALA A 182 9.48 -17.09 -1.05
CA ALA A 182 8.77 -15.85 -1.35
C ALA A 182 7.29 -15.99 -0.98
N THR A 183 6.98 -16.54 0.19
CA THR A 183 5.62 -16.80 0.67
C THR A 183 5.15 -15.87 1.80
N SER A 184 6.05 -15.02 2.31
CA SER A 184 5.83 -14.12 3.45
C SER A 184 6.08 -12.66 3.09
N TYR A 185 5.29 -11.74 3.67
CA TYR A 185 5.48 -10.32 3.44
C TYR A 185 6.85 -9.83 3.95
N PRO A 186 7.54 -8.93 3.22
CA PRO A 186 8.79 -8.35 3.67
C PRO A 186 8.58 -7.39 4.84
N ASN A 187 9.66 -7.07 5.55
CA ASN A 187 9.65 -5.97 6.51
C ASN A 187 9.32 -4.65 5.81
N LEU A 188 8.54 -3.81 6.49
CA LEU A 188 8.31 -2.44 6.05
C LEU A 188 9.58 -1.61 6.20
N CYS A 189 9.75 -0.62 5.34
CA CYS A 189 10.80 0.39 5.52
C CYS A 189 10.61 1.14 6.85
N VAL A 190 11.71 1.62 7.43
CA VAL A 190 11.70 2.34 8.71
C VAL A 190 10.75 3.54 8.67
N GLN A 191 9.75 3.53 9.55
CA GLN A 191 8.70 4.55 9.63
C GLN A 191 8.01 4.51 11.00
N ASN A 192 7.21 5.53 11.34
CA ASN A 192 6.31 5.39 12.48
C ASN A 192 5.24 4.34 12.15
N MET A 193 4.98 3.37 13.03
CA MET A 193 4.01 2.28 12.78
C MET A 193 2.61 2.57 13.36
N GLU A 194 2.40 3.71 14.03
CA GLU A 194 1.13 4.05 14.66
C GLU A 194 -0.01 4.23 13.66
N TRP A 195 0.30 4.73 12.45
CA TRP A 195 -0.70 4.93 11.38
C TRP A 195 -1.42 3.63 10.99
N LEU A 196 -0.78 2.46 11.10
CA LEU A 196 -1.43 1.18 10.80
C LEU A 196 -2.65 0.97 11.69
N ARG A 197 -2.55 1.33 12.98
CA ARG A 197 -3.67 1.22 13.93
C ARG A 197 -4.78 2.20 13.58
N SER A 198 -4.41 3.44 13.28
CA SER A 198 -5.35 4.50 12.90
C SER A 198 -6.08 4.13 11.61
N ASP A 199 -5.38 3.63 10.59
CA ASP A 199 -5.95 3.24 9.31
C ASP A 199 -6.82 1.99 9.43
N GLN A 200 -6.43 0.99 10.22
CA GLN A 200 -7.31 -0.15 10.52
C GLN A 200 -8.66 0.29 11.11
N HIS A 201 -8.66 1.34 11.95
CA HIS A 201 -9.89 1.89 12.52
C HIS A 201 -10.66 2.76 11.53
N ILE A 202 -10.03 3.81 10.99
CA ILE A 202 -10.67 4.85 10.17
C ILE A 202 -11.07 4.28 8.81
N LEU A 203 -10.18 3.51 8.18
CA LEU A 203 -10.35 2.93 6.85
C LEU A 203 -10.97 1.52 6.86
N LYS A 204 -11.30 0.99 8.05
CA LYS A 204 -11.90 -0.35 8.24
C LYS A 204 -11.09 -1.46 7.56
N MET A 205 -9.76 -1.35 7.66
CA MET A 205 -8.82 -2.28 7.07
C MET A 205 -8.37 -3.31 8.11
N HIS A 206 -7.92 -4.47 7.67
CA HIS A 206 -7.15 -5.40 8.49
C HIS A 206 -5.82 -5.69 7.83
N TYR A 207 -4.75 -5.62 8.63
CA TYR A 207 -3.40 -5.91 8.17
C TYR A 207 -2.78 -7.02 9.03
N PRO A 208 -1.94 -7.90 8.43
CA PRO A 208 -1.12 -8.81 9.21
C PRO A 208 -0.10 -8.03 10.03
N LYS A 209 0.52 -8.72 11.01
CA LYS A 209 1.59 -8.13 11.80
C LYS A 209 2.83 -7.95 10.92
N PHE A 210 3.28 -6.70 10.81
CA PHE A 210 4.49 -6.36 10.07
C PHE A 210 5.69 -6.11 10.99
N GLY A 211 6.87 -6.53 10.53
CA GLY A 211 8.15 -6.05 11.02
C GLY A 211 8.58 -4.76 10.30
N MET A 212 9.61 -4.11 10.84
CA MET A 212 10.19 -2.88 10.29
C MET A 212 11.71 -3.03 10.22
N SER A 213 12.33 -2.64 9.11
CA SER A 213 13.77 -2.75 8.87
C SER A 213 14.25 -1.73 7.83
N GLU A 214 15.54 -1.39 7.85
CA GLU A 214 16.19 -0.70 6.72
C GLU A 214 16.39 -1.66 5.52
N ASP A 215 16.52 -2.96 5.79
CA ASP A 215 16.42 -3.98 4.76
C ASP A 215 14.95 -4.14 4.35
N CYS A 216 14.53 -3.29 3.40
CA CYS A 216 13.14 -3.18 2.96
C CYS A 216 12.97 -3.07 1.43
N LEU A 217 14.03 -3.19 0.63
CA LEU A 217 13.96 -3.03 -0.84
C LEU A 217 13.45 -4.30 -1.54
N TYR A 218 12.16 -4.56 -1.32
CA TYR A 218 11.43 -5.73 -1.79
C TYR A 218 10.19 -5.35 -2.58
N LEU A 219 9.76 -6.27 -3.45
CA LEU A 219 8.49 -6.22 -4.17
C LEU A 219 7.71 -7.52 -4.00
N ASN A 220 6.40 -7.43 -4.23
CA ASN A 220 5.47 -8.55 -4.27
C ASN A 220 4.89 -8.68 -5.68
N ILE A 221 4.60 -9.90 -6.12
CA ILE A 221 4.09 -10.21 -7.45
C ILE A 221 2.84 -11.08 -7.33
N TYR A 222 1.79 -10.70 -8.04
CA TYR A 222 0.52 -11.41 -8.13
C TYR A 222 0.25 -11.70 -9.61
N ALA A 223 0.28 -12.97 -9.97
CA ALA A 223 0.09 -13.43 -11.35
C ALA A 223 -1.06 -14.45 -11.42
N PRO A 224 -1.96 -14.37 -12.42
CA PRO A 224 -2.95 -15.43 -12.65
C PRO A 224 -2.27 -16.81 -12.72
N ALA A 225 -2.88 -17.87 -12.19
CA ALA A 225 -2.22 -19.17 -12.05
C ALA A 225 -1.71 -19.77 -13.38
N HIS A 226 -2.34 -19.40 -14.50
CA HIS A 226 -1.96 -19.84 -15.85
C HIS A 226 -0.82 -18.99 -16.48
N ALA A 227 -0.37 -17.93 -15.79
CA ALA A 227 0.68 -17.05 -16.29
C ALA A 227 2.04 -17.74 -16.18
N ASP A 228 2.65 -18.02 -17.33
CA ASP A 228 3.95 -18.67 -17.46
C ASP A 228 4.83 -17.89 -18.45
N THR A 229 6.10 -18.27 -18.53
CA THR A 229 7.02 -17.65 -19.48
C THR A 229 6.46 -17.71 -20.91
N GLY A 230 6.24 -16.54 -21.52
CA GLY A 230 5.65 -16.43 -22.86
C GLY A 230 4.18 -15.98 -22.89
N SER A 231 3.46 -15.96 -21.75
CA SER A 231 2.07 -15.47 -21.68
C SER A 231 1.92 -14.01 -22.09
N LYS A 232 2.93 -13.16 -21.82
CA LYS A 232 2.99 -11.73 -22.20
C LYS A 232 1.78 -10.91 -21.68
N LEU A 233 1.39 -11.15 -20.43
CA LEU A 233 0.33 -10.38 -19.78
C LEU A 233 0.76 -8.91 -19.54
N PRO A 234 -0.15 -7.94 -19.61
CA PRO A 234 0.14 -6.57 -19.19
C PRO A 234 0.58 -6.55 -17.71
N VAL A 235 1.56 -5.72 -17.39
CA VAL A 235 2.11 -5.59 -16.04
C VAL A 235 1.66 -4.26 -15.45
N MET A 236 1.15 -4.28 -14.22
CA MET A 236 0.77 -3.10 -13.46
C MET A 236 1.63 -3.00 -12.19
N VAL A 237 2.47 -1.97 -12.10
CA VAL A 237 3.41 -1.76 -10.99
C VAL A 237 2.88 -0.64 -10.07
N TRP A 238 2.48 -1.02 -8.87
CA TRP A 238 1.93 -0.16 -7.85
C TRP A 238 3.01 0.50 -7.00
N LEU A 239 2.97 1.83 -6.95
CA LEU A 239 3.74 2.66 -6.04
C LEU A 239 2.84 3.11 -4.88
N PRO A 240 3.10 2.68 -3.63
CA PRO A 240 2.25 3.04 -2.50
C PRO A 240 2.38 4.51 -2.13
N GLY A 241 1.31 5.10 -1.61
CA GLY A 241 1.27 6.43 -1.01
C GLY A 241 1.81 6.46 0.43
N GLY A 242 1.50 7.54 1.16
CA GLY A 242 1.92 7.75 2.56
C GLY A 242 2.84 8.98 2.78
N ALA A 243 2.65 10.04 1.98
CA ALA A 243 3.39 11.30 2.07
C ALA A 243 4.93 11.15 2.07
N PHE A 244 5.44 10.06 1.49
CA PHE A 244 6.85 9.65 1.55
C PHE A 244 7.40 9.36 2.96
N GLN A 245 6.57 9.37 4.01
CA GLN A 245 6.95 9.13 5.40
C GLN A 245 6.51 7.76 5.91
N THR A 246 5.41 7.24 5.36
CA THR A 246 4.82 5.96 5.69
C THR A 246 4.42 5.22 4.41
N GLY A 247 3.94 3.97 4.56
CA GLY A 247 3.44 3.16 3.44
C GLY A 247 4.21 1.86 3.25
N SER A 248 3.65 0.98 2.42
CA SER A 248 4.22 -0.33 2.11
C SER A 248 3.58 -0.95 0.87
N ALA A 249 4.31 -1.85 0.21
CA ALA A 249 3.75 -2.78 -0.77
C ALA A 249 2.74 -3.75 -0.14
N SER A 250 2.98 -4.15 1.11
CA SER A 250 2.35 -5.30 1.77
C SER A 250 0.94 -5.00 2.32
N ILE A 251 0.48 -3.75 2.26
CA ILE A 251 -0.90 -3.37 2.62
C ILE A 251 -1.86 -3.42 1.42
N PHE A 252 -1.35 -3.80 0.24
CA PHE A 252 -2.11 -3.89 -1.00
C PHE A 252 -1.99 -5.31 -1.57
N ASP A 253 -3.10 -6.04 -1.64
CA ASP A 253 -3.16 -7.37 -2.23
C ASP A 253 -3.66 -7.28 -3.67
N GLY A 254 -2.77 -7.55 -4.62
CA GLY A 254 -3.06 -7.51 -6.06
C GLY A 254 -3.84 -8.70 -6.59
N SER A 255 -4.19 -9.69 -5.76
CA SER A 255 -4.77 -10.96 -6.20
C SER A 255 -6.10 -10.78 -6.92
N ALA A 256 -6.99 -9.93 -6.41
CA ALA A 256 -8.30 -9.74 -7.03
C ALA A 256 -8.18 -9.08 -8.41
N LEU A 257 -7.40 -8.00 -8.52
CA LEU A 257 -7.13 -7.35 -9.80
C LEU A 257 -6.48 -8.32 -10.80
N ALA A 258 -5.46 -9.09 -10.37
CA ALA A 258 -4.83 -10.09 -11.23
C ALA A 258 -5.82 -11.16 -11.72
N ALA A 259 -6.61 -11.75 -10.81
CA ALA A 259 -7.53 -12.84 -11.14
C ALA A 259 -8.72 -12.41 -12.01
N TYR A 260 -9.28 -11.22 -11.77
CA TYR A 260 -10.46 -10.73 -12.50
C TYR A 260 -10.12 -10.15 -13.86
N GLU A 261 -8.93 -9.57 -13.99
CA GLU A 261 -8.54 -8.81 -15.16
C GLU A 261 -7.37 -9.43 -15.92
N ASP A 262 -6.89 -10.61 -15.55
CA ASP A 262 -5.86 -11.30 -16.33
C ASP A 262 -4.64 -10.39 -16.61
N VAL A 263 -4.18 -9.74 -15.54
CA VAL A 263 -3.03 -8.84 -15.53
C VAL A 263 -2.06 -9.27 -14.45
N LEU A 264 -0.80 -8.92 -14.62
CA LEU A 264 0.23 -9.18 -13.61
C LEU A 264 0.40 -7.93 -12.75
N VAL A 265 0.17 -8.05 -11.44
CA VAL A 265 0.27 -6.91 -10.50
C VAL A 265 1.56 -7.04 -9.69
N VAL A 266 2.32 -5.96 -9.61
CA VAL A 266 3.53 -5.84 -8.79
C VAL A 266 3.33 -4.73 -7.79
N THR A 267 3.51 -4.98 -6.50
CA THR A 267 3.53 -3.92 -5.47
C THR A 267 4.95 -3.78 -4.93
N THR A 268 5.47 -2.56 -4.79
CA THR A 268 6.89 -2.34 -4.40
C THR A 268 7.03 -1.42 -3.21
N GLN A 269 8.10 -1.62 -2.43
CA GLN A 269 8.55 -0.68 -1.41
C GLN A 269 9.63 0.24 -1.96
N TYR A 270 9.87 1.36 -1.30
CA TYR A 270 10.99 2.28 -1.51
C TYR A 270 11.32 2.97 -0.17
N ARG A 271 12.54 3.48 0.01
CA ARG A 271 12.93 4.15 1.28
C ARG A 271 12.05 5.37 1.56
N LEU A 272 11.78 5.61 2.85
CA LEU A 272 10.87 6.67 3.32
C LEU A 272 11.61 7.69 4.20
N GLY A 273 11.01 8.86 4.37
CA GLY A 273 11.48 9.96 5.20
C GLY A 273 12.95 10.29 4.95
N MET A 274 13.69 10.56 6.02
CA MET A 274 15.12 10.85 5.99
C MET A 274 15.92 9.75 5.27
N PHE A 275 15.55 8.47 5.39
CA PHE A 275 16.23 7.38 4.69
C PHE A 275 16.09 7.47 3.16
N GLY A 276 14.97 8.00 2.68
CA GLY A 276 14.66 8.18 1.26
C GLY A 276 15.04 9.55 0.69
N PHE A 277 15.15 10.59 1.52
CA PHE A 277 15.18 11.98 1.05
C PHE A 277 16.22 12.88 1.73
N PHE A 278 17.00 12.38 2.70
CA PHE A 278 18.07 13.17 3.30
C PHE A 278 19.02 13.73 2.24
N ASN A 279 19.27 15.03 2.30
CA ASN A 279 20.15 15.74 1.39
C ASN A 279 20.85 16.90 2.09
N THR A 280 22.07 17.20 1.65
CA THR A 280 22.92 18.28 2.18
C THR A 280 22.88 19.54 1.31
N GLY A 281 22.14 19.51 0.20
CA GLY A 281 22.14 20.59 -0.80
C GLY A 281 23.41 20.65 -1.65
N ASP A 282 24.29 19.65 -1.53
CA ASP A 282 25.53 19.55 -2.29
C ASP A 282 25.75 18.13 -2.84
N LYS A 283 26.90 17.90 -3.46
CA LYS A 283 27.26 16.63 -4.12
C LYS A 283 27.42 15.44 -3.16
N HIS A 284 27.53 15.65 -1.84
CA HIS A 284 27.79 14.58 -0.89
C HIS A 284 26.52 13.78 -0.58
N ALA A 285 25.36 14.46 -0.49
CA ALA A 285 24.06 13.83 -0.41
C ALA A 285 23.04 14.60 -1.27
N LEU A 286 22.89 14.18 -2.51
CA LEU A 286 21.93 14.79 -3.45
C LEU A 286 20.47 14.54 -3.06
N GLY A 287 20.15 13.48 -2.30
CA GLY A 287 18.77 13.13 -1.97
C GLY A 287 18.10 12.25 -3.02
N ASN A 288 16.77 12.24 -3.05
CA ASN A 288 15.96 11.46 -4.00
C ASN A 288 16.25 9.94 -4.01
N TRP A 289 16.79 9.38 -2.92
CA TRP A 289 17.12 7.94 -2.81
C TRP A 289 15.90 7.05 -3.02
N ALA A 290 14.74 7.48 -2.55
CA ALA A 290 13.46 6.81 -2.76
C ALA A 290 13.07 6.70 -4.24
N PHE A 291 13.27 7.76 -5.03
CA PHE A 291 13.02 7.72 -6.48
C PHE A 291 14.00 6.79 -7.19
N MET A 292 15.25 6.75 -6.73
CA MET A 292 16.25 5.81 -7.25
C MET A 292 15.89 4.35 -6.91
N ASP A 293 15.29 4.09 -5.75
CA ASP A 293 14.74 2.77 -5.41
C ASP A 293 13.62 2.35 -6.36
N GLN A 294 12.72 3.27 -6.69
CA GLN A 294 11.64 3.02 -7.64
C GLN A 294 12.17 2.75 -9.06
N LEU A 295 13.21 3.46 -9.50
CA LEU A 295 13.92 3.15 -10.76
C LEU A 295 14.55 1.75 -10.73
N ALA A 296 15.13 1.35 -9.59
CA ALA A 296 15.69 0.02 -9.42
C ALA A 296 14.60 -1.06 -9.48
N THR A 297 13.42 -0.84 -8.89
CA THR A 297 12.25 -1.71 -9.06
C THR A 297 11.88 -1.85 -10.52
N LEU A 298 11.73 -0.74 -11.26
CA LEU A 298 11.32 -0.80 -12.66
C LEU A 298 12.36 -1.47 -13.56
N THR A 299 13.64 -1.26 -13.26
CA THR A 299 14.73 -1.98 -13.91
C THR A 299 14.61 -3.48 -13.63
N TRP A 300 14.37 -3.88 -12.38
CA TRP A 300 14.15 -5.29 -12.04
C TRP A 300 12.95 -5.89 -12.78
N VAL A 301 11.85 -5.14 -12.89
CA VAL A 301 10.65 -5.57 -13.65
C VAL A 301 11.00 -5.81 -15.11
N GLN A 302 11.67 -4.87 -15.77
CA GLN A 302 12.12 -5.03 -17.17
C GLN A 302 12.97 -6.29 -17.37
N GLU A 303 13.80 -6.62 -16.39
CA GLU A 303 14.75 -7.71 -16.49
C GLU A 303 14.19 -9.10 -16.14
N ASN A 304 13.12 -9.18 -15.34
CA ASN A 304 12.67 -10.43 -14.71
C ASN A 304 11.20 -10.77 -14.95
N ILE A 305 10.32 -9.80 -15.24
CA ILE A 305 8.87 -10.02 -15.21
C ILE A 305 8.38 -11.02 -16.26
N ALA A 306 9.13 -11.18 -17.36
CA ALA A 306 8.87 -12.17 -18.40
C ALA A 306 8.84 -13.61 -17.85
N SER A 307 9.69 -13.93 -16.87
CA SER A 307 9.70 -15.24 -16.22
C SER A 307 8.38 -15.54 -15.51
N PHE A 308 7.73 -14.50 -14.95
CA PHE A 308 6.44 -14.58 -14.27
C PHE A 308 5.24 -14.51 -15.23
N GLY A 309 5.49 -14.38 -16.54
CA GLY A 309 4.48 -14.31 -17.59
C GLY A 309 4.03 -12.90 -17.99
N GLY A 310 4.66 -11.86 -17.46
CA GLY A 310 4.41 -10.47 -17.86
C GLY A 310 5.11 -10.08 -19.17
N ASP A 311 4.58 -9.09 -19.90
CA ASP A 311 5.29 -8.45 -21.02
C ASP A 311 6.06 -7.22 -20.52
N PRO A 312 7.40 -7.22 -20.51
CA PRO A 312 8.19 -6.03 -20.15
C PRO A 312 7.93 -4.84 -21.09
N ARG A 313 7.35 -5.07 -22.28
CA ARG A 313 6.97 -4.02 -23.24
C ARG A 313 5.55 -3.47 -23.03
N SER A 314 4.83 -3.95 -22.01
CA SER A 314 3.51 -3.45 -21.62
C SER A 314 3.42 -3.28 -20.11
N VAL A 315 4.29 -2.43 -19.58
CA VAL A 315 4.32 -2.04 -18.16
C VAL A 315 3.57 -0.73 -17.95
N THR A 316 2.62 -0.74 -17.04
CA THR A 316 1.88 0.43 -16.54
C THR A 316 2.32 0.69 -15.11
N ILE A 317 2.80 1.90 -14.81
CA ILE A 317 3.01 2.31 -13.43
C ILE A 317 1.75 3.01 -12.92
N PHE A 318 1.35 2.71 -11.70
CA PHE A 318 0.20 3.35 -11.06
C PHE A 318 0.47 3.55 -9.57
N GLY A 319 -0.14 4.57 -8.98
CA GLY A 319 0.08 4.89 -7.58
C GLY A 319 -0.95 5.91 -7.13
N GLU A 320 -1.10 6.00 -5.80
CA GLU A 320 -1.98 6.96 -5.15
C GLU A 320 -1.18 7.92 -4.25
N SER A 321 -1.60 9.18 -4.19
CA SER A 321 -0.97 10.21 -3.33
C SER A 321 0.53 10.37 -3.62
N ALA A 322 1.41 10.13 -2.63
CA ALA A 322 2.87 10.11 -2.81
C ALA A 322 3.34 9.09 -3.87
N GLY A 323 2.59 7.99 -4.05
CA GLY A 323 2.79 7.03 -5.14
C GLY A 323 2.47 7.63 -6.50
N ALA A 324 1.38 8.40 -6.61
CA ALA A 324 1.01 9.11 -7.85
C ALA A 324 2.00 10.25 -8.16
N ILE A 325 2.48 10.95 -7.13
CA ILE A 325 3.59 11.92 -7.24
C ILE A 325 4.84 11.23 -7.79
N SER A 326 5.12 10.01 -7.33
CA SER A 326 6.22 9.19 -7.84
C SER A 326 6.03 8.80 -9.30
N VAL A 327 4.83 8.36 -9.68
CA VAL A 327 4.49 8.10 -11.09
C VAL A 327 4.73 9.35 -11.95
N SER A 328 4.22 10.50 -11.52
CA SER A 328 4.42 11.77 -12.21
C SER A 328 5.90 12.14 -12.31
N GLY A 329 6.68 11.96 -11.23
CA GLY A 329 8.12 12.18 -11.21
C GLY A 329 8.90 11.28 -12.16
N LEU A 330 8.55 10.00 -12.23
CA LEU A 330 9.16 9.03 -13.14
C LEU A 330 8.89 9.39 -14.61
N ILE A 331 7.70 9.89 -14.95
CA ILE A 331 7.40 10.38 -16.31
C ILE A 331 8.29 11.56 -16.70
N LEU A 332 8.55 12.46 -15.75
CA LEU A 332 9.38 13.64 -15.95
C LEU A 332 10.89 13.32 -15.92
N SER A 333 11.28 12.16 -15.42
CA SER A 333 12.68 11.77 -15.30
C SER A 333 13.21 11.11 -16.58
N PRO A 334 14.30 11.62 -17.18
CA PRO A 334 14.92 10.96 -18.32
C PRO A 334 15.50 9.58 -17.97
N LEU A 335 15.80 9.33 -16.69
CA LEU A 335 16.32 8.05 -16.20
C LEU A 335 15.31 6.90 -16.30
N ALA A 336 14.01 7.22 -16.37
CA ALA A 336 12.96 6.21 -16.41
C ALA A 336 12.52 5.85 -17.84
N ASN A 337 13.11 6.48 -18.86
CA ASN A 337 12.75 6.28 -20.26
C ASN A 337 12.87 4.81 -20.67
N GLY A 338 11.79 4.26 -21.23
CA GLY A 338 11.73 2.87 -21.70
C GLY A 338 11.45 1.84 -20.60
N LEU A 339 11.35 2.24 -19.32
CA LEU A 339 11.05 1.31 -18.23
C LEU A 339 9.54 1.03 -18.06
N PHE A 340 8.69 1.91 -18.59
CA PHE A 340 7.24 1.77 -18.59
C PHE A 340 6.63 2.49 -19.79
N HIS A 341 5.34 2.21 -20.04
CA HIS A 341 4.66 2.53 -21.29
C HIS A 341 3.37 3.30 -21.07
N LYS A 342 2.80 3.24 -19.86
CA LYS A 342 1.54 3.88 -19.47
C LYS A 342 1.61 4.28 -17.99
N ALA A 343 0.83 5.28 -17.62
CA ALA A 343 0.83 5.79 -16.25
C ALA A 343 -0.60 6.04 -15.73
N ILE A 344 -0.82 5.79 -14.45
CA ILE A 344 -2.05 6.18 -13.75
C ILE A 344 -1.65 6.94 -12.48
N MET A 345 -2.13 8.17 -12.36
CA MET A 345 -1.87 9.08 -11.25
C MET A 345 -3.16 9.30 -10.47
N GLU A 346 -3.32 8.58 -9.36
CA GLU A 346 -4.50 8.65 -8.50
C GLU A 346 -4.23 9.70 -7.40
N SER A 347 -4.89 10.85 -7.47
CA SER A 347 -4.87 11.83 -6.38
C SER A 347 -3.46 12.33 -6.01
N GLY A 348 -2.58 12.56 -7.00
CA GLY A 348 -1.25 13.13 -6.78
C GLY A 348 -0.41 13.34 -8.05
N VAL A 349 0.40 14.41 -8.11
CA VAL A 349 1.27 14.77 -9.25
C VAL A 349 2.53 15.52 -8.81
N ALA A 350 3.56 15.60 -9.66
CA ALA A 350 4.87 16.16 -9.30
C ALA A 350 4.89 17.68 -9.08
N ILE A 351 3.84 18.41 -9.49
CA ILE A 351 3.76 19.88 -9.34
C ILE A 351 3.01 20.34 -8.09
N ILE A 352 2.72 19.44 -7.15
CA ILE A 352 2.11 19.82 -5.88
C ILE A 352 3.09 20.74 -5.13
N PRO A 353 2.71 21.97 -4.75
CA PRO A 353 3.64 22.99 -4.26
C PRO A 353 4.45 22.57 -3.03
N TYR A 354 3.88 21.75 -2.14
CA TYR A 354 4.49 21.36 -0.86
C TYR A 354 5.55 20.24 -0.96
N LEU A 355 5.88 19.79 -2.17
CA LEU A 355 6.81 18.66 -2.37
C LEU A 355 8.29 19.04 -2.32
N LYS A 356 8.62 20.33 -2.38
CA LYS A 356 9.99 20.83 -2.30
C LYS A 356 10.09 21.75 -1.09
N ALA A 357 10.92 21.36 -0.13
CA ALA A 357 11.23 22.22 1.00
C ALA A 357 12.10 23.41 0.55
N PRO A 358 11.88 24.61 1.12
CA PRO A 358 12.78 25.73 1.00
C PRO A 358 14.19 25.42 1.50
N ASP A 359 15.17 26.13 0.96
CA ASP A 359 16.57 25.96 1.37
C ASP A 359 16.80 26.36 2.84
N ASP A 360 16.10 27.38 3.35
CA ASP A 360 16.17 27.83 4.74
C ASP A 360 15.62 26.78 5.71
N GLU A 361 14.43 26.23 5.46
CA GLU A 361 13.86 25.16 6.28
C GLU A 361 14.76 23.90 6.27
N ARG A 362 15.33 23.55 5.11
CA ARG A 362 16.33 22.47 5.02
C ARG A 362 17.57 22.78 5.84
N ASN A 363 18.08 24.01 5.78
CA ASN A 363 19.29 24.40 6.50
C ASN A 363 19.06 24.41 8.03
N GLU A 364 17.86 24.76 8.50
CA GLU A 364 17.47 24.63 9.91
C GLU A 364 17.48 23.16 10.36
N ASP A 365 16.90 22.26 9.57
CA ASP A 365 16.93 20.83 9.84
C ASP A 365 18.37 20.26 9.80
N LEU A 366 19.21 20.72 8.87
CA LEU A 366 20.62 20.35 8.82
C LEU A 366 21.39 20.85 10.05
N GLN A 367 21.06 22.04 10.58
CA GLN A 367 21.66 22.54 11.81
C GLN A 367 21.28 21.65 13.01
N MET A 368 20.02 21.22 13.11
CA MET A 368 19.60 20.26 14.13
C MET A 368 20.37 18.94 14.01
N VAL A 369 20.55 18.43 12.79
CA VAL A 369 21.33 17.21 12.55
C VAL A 369 22.80 17.39 12.95
N ALA A 370 23.40 18.54 12.61
CA ALA A 370 24.77 18.88 12.96
C ALA A 370 24.99 18.94 14.47
N ASP A 371 24.06 19.53 15.21
CA ASP A 371 24.10 19.59 16.68
C ASP A 371 24.05 18.19 17.31
N ILE A 372 23.22 17.29 16.76
CA ILE A 372 23.14 15.88 17.19
C ILE A 372 24.43 15.12 16.87
N CYS A 373 25.08 15.47 15.77
CA CYS A 373 26.34 14.87 15.32
C CYS A 373 27.58 15.47 15.98
N GLY A 374 27.46 16.63 16.63
CA GLY A 374 28.59 17.37 17.18
C GLY A 374 29.58 17.84 16.10
N CYS A 375 29.09 18.11 14.89
CA CYS A 375 29.91 18.57 13.76
C CYS A 375 29.34 19.86 13.14
N SER A 376 30.04 20.42 12.15
CA SER A 376 29.58 21.61 11.43
C SER A 376 28.61 21.23 10.32
N VAL A 377 27.58 22.06 10.09
CA VAL A 377 26.69 21.94 8.90
C VAL A 377 27.48 22.04 7.59
N ALA A 378 28.60 22.76 7.58
CA ALA A 378 29.44 22.91 6.39
C ALA A 378 30.24 21.63 6.05
N ASP A 379 30.30 20.65 6.96
CA ASP A 379 30.99 19.38 6.75
C ASP A 379 30.00 18.25 6.43
N SER A 380 29.50 18.27 5.20
CA SER A 380 28.53 17.29 4.67
C SER A 380 29.03 15.85 4.79
N GLU A 381 30.33 15.63 4.68
CA GLU A 381 30.92 14.30 4.82
C GLU A 381 30.88 13.82 6.28
N ALA A 382 31.25 14.67 7.25
CA ALA A 382 31.12 14.35 8.66
C ALA A 382 29.67 14.12 9.08
N LEU A 383 28.71 14.91 8.55
CA LEU A 383 27.28 14.68 8.76
C LEU A 383 26.85 13.29 8.30
N LEU A 384 27.22 12.90 7.07
CA LEU A 384 26.88 11.59 6.52
C LEU A 384 27.54 10.44 7.29
N GLN A 385 28.82 10.58 7.65
CA GLN A 385 29.53 9.59 8.45
C GLN A 385 28.85 9.40 9.81
N CYS A 386 28.51 10.50 10.49
CA CYS A 386 27.74 10.46 11.74
C CYS A 386 26.39 9.77 11.55
N LEU A 387 25.58 10.18 10.58
CA LEU A 387 24.25 9.60 10.37
C LEU A 387 24.29 8.11 10.00
N ARG A 388 25.35 7.64 9.34
CA ARG A 388 25.57 6.22 9.05
C ARG A 388 25.92 5.38 10.28
N THR A 389 26.45 5.98 11.36
CA THR A 389 26.73 5.26 12.61
C THR A 389 25.51 5.17 13.54
N LYS A 390 24.51 6.04 13.36
CA LYS A 390 23.27 6.01 14.16
C LYS A 390 22.44 4.76 13.89
N SER A 391 21.73 4.29 14.91
CA SER A 391 20.74 3.23 14.75
C SER A 391 19.51 3.72 13.97
N SER A 392 18.77 2.81 13.35
CA SER A 392 17.52 3.14 12.64
C SER A 392 16.49 3.81 13.55
N LYS A 393 16.47 3.45 14.83
CA LYS A 393 15.56 4.03 15.83
C LYS A 393 15.92 5.48 16.15
N GLU A 394 17.21 5.79 16.30
CA GLU A 394 17.67 7.17 16.49
C GLU A 394 17.34 8.02 15.27
N LEU A 395 17.64 7.53 14.07
CA LEU A 395 17.31 8.22 12.82
C LEU A 395 15.81 8.45 12.65
N LEU A 396 14.97 7.48 13.03
CA LEU A 396 13.52 7.67 13.02
C LEU A 396 13.10 8.79 14.00
N GLY A 397 13.75 8.89 15.16
CA GLY A 397 13.52 9.97 16.11
C GLY A 397 13.99 11.34 15.61
N ILE A 398 15.05 11.39 14.79
CA ILE A 398 15.47 12.61 14.08
C ILE A 398 14.45 12.96 12.99
N ASN A 399 14.06 11.98 12.18
CA ASN A 399 13.07 12.15 11.10
C ASN A 399 11.75 12.73 11.60
N GLN A 400 11.31 12.38 12.82
CA GLN A 400 10.10 12.94 13.41
C GLN A 400 10.21 14.42 13.80
N LYS A 401 11.43 14.95 13.92
CA LYS A 401 11.70 16.34 14.28
C LYS A 401 12.04 17.21 13.08
N THR A 402 12.44 16.60 11.96
CA THR A 402 12.78 17.27 10.70
C THR A 402 11.64 17.13 9.70
N LYS A 403 11.37 18.15 8.90
CA LYS A 403 10.28 18.13 7.91
C LYS A 403 10.72 18.45 6.49
N SER A 404 11.96 18.93 6.32
CA SER A 404 12.44 19.54 5.10
C SER A 404 13.20 18.59 4.17
N PHE A 405 13.44 17.35 4.60
CA PHE A 405 14.01 16.31 3.74
C PHE A 405 12.93 15.74 2.81
N THR A 406 12.69 16.45 1.71
CA THR A 406 11.69 16.14 0.68
C THR A 406 12.35 15.96 -0.70
N ARG A 407 11.55 15.93 -1.76
CA ARG A 407 12.05 15.85 -3.14
C ARG A 407 12.91 17.07 -3.46
N VAL A 408 14.01 16.85 -4.17
CA VAL A 408 14.86 17.94 -4.69
C VAL A 408 14.99 17.91 -6.21
N VAL A 409 15.39 19.04 -6.80
CA VAL A 409 15.89 19.10 -8.19
C VAL A 409 17.37 18.80 -8.14
N ASP A 410 17.73 17.55 -8.41
CA ASP A 410 19.09 17.01 -8.29
C ASP A 410 19.91 17.13 -9.59
N GLY A 411 19.29 17.53 -10.69
CA GLY A 411 19.95 17.62 -12.00
C GLY A 411 20.05 16.28 -12.74
N PHE A 412 19.61 15.18 -12.11
CA PHE A 412 19.65 13.83 -12.69
C PHE A 412 18.27 13.21 -12.78
N PHE A 413 17.64 12.89 -11.63
CA PHE A 413 16.28 12.37 -11.62
C PHE A 413 15.29 13.47 -12.04
N PHE A 414 15.34 14.61 -11.35
CA PHE A 414 14.69 15.85 -11.76
C PHE A 414 15.74 16.78 -12.36
N PRO A 415 15.88 16.84 -13.70
CA PRO A 415 16.85 17.74 -14.34
C PRO A 415 16.49 19.22 -14.17
N ASP A 416 15.21 19.53 -13.93
CA ASP A 416 14.71 20.88 -13.64
C ASP A 416 13.43 20.79 -12.79
N GLU A 417 12.83 21.93 -12.45
CA GLU A 417 11.56 21.97 -11.74
C GLU A 417 10.45 21.26 -12.54
N PRO A 418 9.64 20.37 -11.92
CA PRO A 418 8.62 19.58 -12.60
C PRO A 418 7.67 20.38 -13.49
N LEU A 419 7.26 21.55 -13.02
CA LEU A 419 6.38 22.42 -13.78
C LEU A 419 7.06 23.00 -15.01
N LYS A 420 8.36 23.31 -14.93
CA LYS A 420 9.13 23.78 -16.08
C LYS A 420 9.27 22.66 -17.11
N LEU A 421 9.53 21.42 -16.66
CA LEU A 421 9.56 20.25 -17.54
C LEU A 421 8.23 20.04 -18.28
N LEU A 422 7.10 20.18 -17.58
CA LEU A 422 5.76 20.13 -18.18
C LEU A 422 5.51 21.26 -19.16
N THR A 423 5.83 22.50 -18.77
CA THR A 423 5.61 23.71 -19.60
C THR A 423 6.44 23.65 -20.90
N GLN A 424 7.69 23.19 -20.80
CA GLN A 424 8.61 23.04 -21.93
C GLN A 424 8.38 21.74 -22.71
N LYS A 425 7.51 20.85 -22.21
CA LYS A 425 7.24 19.52 -22.77
C LYS A 425 8.50 18.67 -22.92
N THR A 426 9.44 18.82 -21.99
CA THR A 426 10.72 18.08 -21.96
C THR A 426 10.59 16.82 -21.10
N PHE A 427 9.64 15.96 -21.46
CA PHE A 427 9.38 14.67 -20.81
C PHE A 427 8.86 13.66 -21.84
N ASN A 428 8.88 12.37 -21.51
CA ASN A 428 8.35 11.35 -22.40
C ASN A 428 6.82 11.32 -22.33
N SER A 429 6.15 11.75 -23.40
CA SER A 429 4.69 11.75 -23.46
C SER A 429 4.17 10.33 -23.67
N ILE A 430 3.42 9.82 -22.70
CA ILE A 430 2.85 8.47 -22.72
C ILE A 430 1.35 8.50 -22.37
N PRO A 431 0.56 7.48 -22.79
CA PRO A 431 -0.82 7.36 -22.36
C PRO A 431 -0.93 7.44 -20.85
N SER A 432 -1.82 8.30 -20.35
CA SER A 432 -1.96 8.58 -18.92
C SER A 432 -3.43 8.61 -18.48
N ILE A 433 -3.75 7.99 -17.34
CA ILE A 433 -4.94 8.31 -16.55
C ILE A 433 -4.50 9.23 -15.41
N ILE A 434 -5.24 10.31 -15.17
CA ILE A 434 -5.05 11.19 -14.01
C ILE A 434 -6.42 11.33 -13.34
N GLY A 435 -6.48 11.31 -12.02
CA GLY A 435 -7.75 11.57 -11.36
C GLY A 435 -7.60 12.03 -9.93
N VAL A 436 -8.75 12.38 -9.36
CA VAL A 436 -8.88 12.89 -7.99
C VAL A 436 -10.18 12.40 -7.39
N ASN A 437 -10.29 12.49 -6.07
CA ASN A 437 -11.53 12.27 -5.35
C ASN A 437 -12.28 13.60 -5.15
N ASN A 438 -13.61 13.58 -5.05
CA ASN A 438 -14.40 14.81 -4.98
C ASN A 438 -14.35 15.53 -3.61
N HIS A 439 -13.59 15.00 -2.66
CA HIS A 439 -13.39 15.57 -1.33
C HIS A 439 -12.06 15.12 -0.70
N GLU A 440 -10.96 15.31 -1.43
CA GLU A 440 -9.58 14.90 -1.05
C GLU A 440 -9.20 15.26 0.39
N CYS A 441 -9.45 16.50 0.81
CA CYS A 441 -9.18 16.93 2.17
C CYS A 441 -10.43 16.85 3.04
N GLY A 442 -11.27 15.84 2.86
CA GLY A 442 -12.55 15.73 3.53
C GLY A 442 -12.45 15.28 4.98
N PHE A 443 -11.57 14.30 5.24
CA PHE A 443 -11.39 13.74 6.58
C PHE A 443 -10.00 13.16 6.82
N LEU A 444 -9.54 12.20 6.00
CA LEU A 444 -8.33 11.41 6.28
C LEU A 444 -7.09 12.28 6.50
N LEU A 445 -6.80 13.19 5.57
CA LEU A 445 -5.62 14.05 5.65
C LEU A 445 -5.75 15.11 6.75
N PRO A 446 -6.83 15.92 6.83
CA PRO A 446 -6.93 16.92 7.89
C PRO A 446 -7.01 16.33 9.29
N MET A 447 -7.53 15.11 9.47
CA MET A 447 -7.54 14.45 10.79
C MET A 447 -6.14 14.14 11.30
N LYS A 448 -5.19 13.87 10.39
CA LYS A 448 -3.80 13.55 10.75
C LYS A 448 -2.97 14.82 10.99
N GLU A 449 -3.22 15.88 10.20
CA GLU A 449 -2.37 17.08 10.21
C GLU A 449 -2.96 18.27 10.98
N ILE A 450 -4.28 18.43 10.98
CA ILE A 450 -4.98 19.64 11.48
C ILE A 450 -6.35 19.31 12.09
N SER A 451 -6.39 18.32 13.00
CA SER A 451 -7.65 17.78 13.56
C SER A 451 -8.54 18.82 14.26
N GLU A 452 -7.95 19.94 14.70
CA GLU A 452 -8.67 21.10 15.24
C GLU A 452 -9.75 21.64 14.31
N ILE A 453 -9.62 21.40 12.99
CA ILE A 453 -10.61 21.84 11.99
C ILE A 453 -12.01 21.19 12.17
N PHE A 454 -12.07 20.06 12.88
CA PHE A 454 -13.32 19.33 13.13
C PHE A 454 -14.01 19.72 14.45
N GLY A 455 -13.36 20.51 15.30
CA GLY A 455 -13.96 21.11 16.49
C GLY A 455 -14.76 22.37 16.20
N ASP A 456 -14.77 23.33 17.14
CA ASP A 456 -15.42 24.65 17.00
C ASP A 456 -14.64 25.60 16.07
N SER A 457 -14.35 25.12 14.86
CA SER A 457 -13.59 25.85 13.87
C SER A 457 -14.31 27.09 13.39
N ASN A 458 -13.62 28.22 13.49
CA ASN A 458 -14.11 29.52 13.05
C ASN A 458 -13.25 30.10 11.91
N LYS A 459 -13.70 31.20 11.31
CA LYS A 459 -13.00 31.85 10.21
C LYS A 459 -11.58 32.26 10.59
N SER A 460 -11.33 32.64 11.84
CA SER A 460 -9.99 33.02 12.30
C SER A 460 -9.03 31.84 12.30
N LEU A 461 -9.47 30.68 12.80
CA LEU A 461 -8.67 29.46 12.79
C LEU A 461 -8.37 29.01 11.36
N ALA A 462 -9.39 28.98 10.50
CA ALA A 462 -9.21 28.66 9.08
C ALA A 462 -8.20 29.62 8.43
N LEU A 463 -8.26 30.93 8.71
CA LEU A 463 -7.31 31.89 8.15
C LEU A 463 -5.90 31.74 8.70
N HIS A 464 -5.76 31.41 9.98
CA HIS A 464 -4.48 31.10 10.59
C HIS A 464 -3.86 29.87 9.91
N LEU A 465 -4.63 28.79 9.77
CA LEU A 465 -4.19 27.58 9.08
C LEU A 465 -3.85 27.83 7.61
N ILE A 466 -4.62 28.63 6.87
CA ILE A 466 -4.26 29.03 5.50
C ILE A 466 -2.91 29.74 5.50
N ARG A 467 -2.67 30.68 6.42
CA ARG A 467 -1.38 31.39 6.49
C ARG A 467 -0.24 30.43 6.76
N THR A 468 -0.40 29.53 7.73
CA THR A 468 0.63 28.60 8.17
C THR A 468 0.91 27.52 7.12
N ILE A 469 -0.12 26.91 6.53
CA ILE A 469 0.04 25.82 5.56
C ILE A 469 0.52 26.37 4.21
N LEU A 470 -0.01 27.52 3.78
CA LEU A 470 0.25 28.05 2.44
C LEU A 470 1.42 29.03 2.39
N HIS A 471 2.00 29.39 3.54
CA HIS A 471 2.97 30.47 3.68
C HIS A 471 2.56 31.75 2.93
N THR A 472 1.25 31.99 2.81
CA THR A 472 0.73 33.00 1.89
C THR A 472 0.92 34.40 2.49
N PRO A 473 1.59 35.33 1.77
CA PRO A 473 1.72 36.71 2.21
C PRO A 473 0.37 37.33 2.57
N PRO A 474 0.28 38.12 3.66
CA PRO A 474 -1.01 38.68 4.13
C PRO A 474 -1.82 39.40 3.06
N LYS A 475 -1.15 40.03 2.07
CA LYS A 475 -1.78 40.72 0.93
C LYS A 475 -2.57 39.80 -0.01
N TYR A 476 -2.18 38.54 -0.15
CA TYR A 476 -2.83 37.57 -1.04
C TYR A 476 -3.88 36.71 -0.32
N LEU A 477 -3.80 36.63 1.01
CA LEU A 477 -4.81 35.94 1.82
C LEU A 477 -6.22 36.49 1.56
N ARG A 478 -6.36 37.80 1.33
CA ARG A 478 -7.66 38.42 1.04
C ARG A 478 -8.28 37.87 -0.25
N LEU A 479 -7.48 37.60 -1.28
CA LEU A 479 -7.95 37.02 -2.53
C LEU A 479 -8.46 35.59 -2.32
N LEU A 480 -7.76 34.80 -1.51
CA LEU A 480 -8.19 33.45 -1.13
C LEU A 480 -9.49 33.47 -0.32
N VAL A 481 -9.59 34.42 0.62
CA VAL A 481 -10.82 34.65 1.41
C VAL A 481 -11.99 34.96 0.50
N ASP A 482 -11.82 35.86 -0.46
CA ASP A 482 -12.90 36.26 -1.36
C ASP A 482 -13.27 35.12 -2.30
N ALA A 483 -12.31 34.32 -2.78
CA ALA A 483 -12.58 33.18 -3.66
C ALA A 483 -13.31 32.03 -2.94
N TYR A 484 -12.93 31.69 -1.71
CA TYR A 484 -13.43 30.49 -1.03
C TYR A 484 -14.47 30.77 0.06
N PHE A 485 -14.45 31.94 0.68
CA PHE A 485 -15.24 32.25 1.89
C PHE A 485 -16.19 33.44 1.73
N TYR A 486 -16.38 33.95 0.50
CA TYR A 486 -17.34 35.03 0.24
C TYR A 486 -18.77 34.60 0.60
N ASN A 487 -19.45 35.47 1.38
CA ASN A 487 -20.79 35.23 1.94
C ASN A 487 -20.95 33.91 2.70
N LYS A 488 -19.86 33.41 3.32
CA LYS A 488 -19.90 32.24 4.21
C LYS A 488 -19.83 32.70 5.66
N HIS A 489 -20.84 32.30 6.44
CA HIS A 489 -21.05 32.85 7.78
C HIS A 489 -21.12 31.76 8.85
N SER A 490 -21.66 30.58 8.53
CA SER A 490 -21.74 29.49 9.50
C SER A 490 -20.40 28.76 9.63
N LEU A 491 -20.15 28.18 10.82
CA LEU A 491 -18.94 27.38 11.06
C LEU A 491 -18.84 26.19 10.10
N VAL A 492 -19.98 25.58 9.75
CA VAL A 492 -20.07 24.45 8.81
C VAL A 492 -19.67 24.87 7.40
N GLU A 493 -20.15 26.02 6.92
CA GLU A 493 -19.75 26.55 5.61
C GLU A 493 -18.27 26.89 5.55
N ILE A 494 -17.75 27.52 6.61
CA ILE A 494 -16.33 27.89 6.70
C ILE A 494 -15.46 26.63 6.67
N ARG A 495 -15.78 25.62 7.51
CA ARG A 495 -15.08 24.34 7.51
C ARG A 495 -15.10 23.72 6.12
N ASN A 496 -16.28 23.52 5.53
CA ASN A 496 -16.40 22.85 4.23
C ASN A 496 -15.61 23.58 3.13
N ARG A 497 -15.66 24.92 3.09
CA ARG A 497 -14.90 25.70 2.10
C ARG A 497 -13.41 25.70 2.33
N PHE A 498 -12.97 25.61 3.58
CA PHE A 498 -11.56 25.41 3.89
C PHE A 498 -11.07 24.03 3.43
N LEU A 499 -11.86 22.97 3.66
CA LEU A 499 -11.53 21.63 3.15
C LEU A 499 -11.51 21.58 1.62
N ASP A 500 -12.47 22.24 0.95
CA ASP A 500 -12.46 22.41 -0.51
C ASP A 500 -11.19 23.13 -0.99
N LEU A 501 -10.77 24.20 -0.31
CA LEU A 501 -9.55 24.95 -0.63
C LEU A 501 -8.31 24.06 -0.55
N LEU A 502 -8.17 23.28 0.52
CA LEU A 502 -7.03 22.37 0.66
C LEU A 502 -7.04 21.29 -0.42
N GLY A 503 -8.19 20.67 -0.69
CA GLY A 503 -8.33 19.65 -1.74
C GLY A 503 -8.02 20.20 -3.14
N ASP A 504 -8.56 21.38 -3.45
CA ASP A 504 -8.33 22.04 -4.74
C ASP A 504 -6.85 22.36 -4.95
N MET A 505 -6.20 22.89 -3.92
CA MET A 505 -4.80 23.31 -4.00
C MET A 505 -3.82 22.12 -4.04
N PHE A 506 -4.03 21.10 -3.20
CA PHE A 506 -3.09 19.99 -3.11
C PHE A 506 -3.28 18.95 -4.22
N PHE A 507 -4.48 18.78 -4.76
CA PHE A 507 -4.78 17.63 -5.62
C PHE A 507 -5.52 18.03 -6.91
N VAL A 508 -6.67 18.69 -6.81
CA VAL A 508 -7.56 18.89 -7.97
C VAL A 508 -6.94 19.80 -9.02
N VAL A 509 -6.47 20.99 -8.63
CA VAL A 509 -5.87 21.94 -9.57
C VAL A 509 -4.54 21.43 -10.12
N PRO A 510 -3.58 20.93 -9.30
CA PRO A 510 -2.37 20.29 -9.82
C PRO A 510 -2.66 19.15 -10.80
N GLY A 511 -3.63 18.27 -10.50
CA GLY A 511 -4.03 17.16 -11.35
C GLY A 511 -4.56 17.63 -12.71
N LEU A 512 -5.49 18.60 -12.72
CA LEU A 512 -6.06 19.16 -13.94
C LEU A 512 -5.01 19.88 -14.80
N VAL A 513 -4.13 20.66 -14.17
CA VAL A 513 -3.01 21.33 -14.86
C VAL A 513 -2.07 20.31 -15.49
N THR A 514 -1.71 19.26 -14.76
CA THR A 514 -0.86 18.18 -15.28
C THR A 514 -1.52 17.48 -16.46
N ALA A 515 -2.83 17.20 -16.38
CA ALA A 515 -3.60 16.62 -17.48
C ALA A 515 -3.61 17.51 -18.73
N GLN A 516 -3.73 18.83 -18.56
CA GLN A 516 -3.63 19.78 -19.67
C GLN A 516 -2.25 19.76 -20.34
N TYR A 517 -1.16 19.69 -19.57
CA TYR A 517 0.19 19.60 -20.14
C TYR A 517 0.44 18.26 -20.84
N HIS A 518 0.00 17.13 -20.25
CA HIS A 518 0.10 15.81 -20.89
C HIS A 518 -0.69 15.77 -22.20
N ARG A 519 -1.94 16.27 -22.20
CA ARG A 519 -2.78 16.40 -23.40
C ARG A 519 -2.06 17.21 -24.48
N ASP A 520 -1.52 18.36 -24.11
CA ASP A 520 -0.86 19.27 -25.04
C ASP A 520 0.50 18.72 -25.52
N ALA A 521 1.07 17.73 -24.85
CA ALA A 521 2.27 17.00 -25.28
C ALA A 521 1.98 15.88 -26.30
N GLY A 522 0.71 15.48 -26.47
CA GLY A 522 0.25 14.70 -27.63
C GLY A 522 -0.12 13.24 -27.36
N ALA A 523 0.19 12.68 -26.19
CA ALA A 523 -0.29 11.35 -25.83
C ALA A 523 -1.75 11.36 -25.32
N PRO A 524 -2.48 10.23 -25.44
CA PRO A 524 -3.83 10.11 -24.88
C PRO A 524 -3.85 10.34 -23.37
N VAL A 525 -4.77 11.18 -22.91
CA VAL A 525 -5.02 11.42 -21.48
C VAL A 525 -6.47 11.11 -21.19
N TYR A 526 -6.74 10.50 -20.05
CA TYR A 526 -8.09 10.29 -19.52
C TYR A 526 -8.13 10.85 -18.10
N PHE A 527 -9.21 11.55 -17.77
CA PHE A 527 -9.38 12.14 -16.45
C PHE A 527 -10.58 11.54 -15.72
N TYR A 528 -10.48 11.27 -14.42
CA TYR A 528 -11.63 10.93 -13.58
C TYR A 528 -11.77 11.81 -12.34
N GLU A 529 -13.00 11.89 -11.84
CA GLU A 529 -13.30 12.30 -10.47
C GLU A 529 -14.06 11.17 -9.79
N PHE A 530 -13.52 10.62 -8.70
CA PHE A 530 -14.21 9.59 -7.92
C PHE A 530 -15.17 10.25 -6.93
N GLN A 531 -16.40 9.78 -6.90
CA GLN A 531 -17.53 10.47 -6.26
C GLN A 531 -18.33 9.58 -5.30
N HIS A 532 -17.86 8.37 -5.01
CA HIS A 532 -18.56 7.45 -4.12
C HIS A 532 -17.94 7.38 -2.72
N ARG A 533 -18.77 7.53 -1.68
CA ARG A 533 -18.37 7.30 -0.29
C ARG A 533 -18.68 5.83 0.06
N PRO A 534 -17.67 5.02 0.43
CA PRO A 534 -17.90 3.64 0.84
C PRO A 534 -18.87 3.52 2.02
N GLN A 535 -19.82 2.58 1.93
CA GLN A 535 -20.85 2.37 2.94
C GLN A 535 -20.25 1.99 4.30
N CYS A 536 -19.14 1.25 4.32
CA CYS A 536 -18.43 0.84 5.53
C CYS A 536 -17.92 2.02 6.38
N PHE A 537 -17.87 3.23 5.82
CA PHE A 537 -17.43 4.46 6.51
C PHE A 537 -18.55 5.25 7.18
N LYS A 538 -19.78 4.75 7.18
CA LYS A 538 -20.89 5.42 7.83
C LYS A 538 -20.60 5.75 9.31
N ASP A 539 -19.89 4.84 9.99
CA ASP A 539 -19.66 4.94 11.45
C ASP A 539 -18.26 5.46 11.82
N THR A 540 -17.34 5.64 10.86
CA THR A 540 -15.96 6.11 11.12
C THR A 540 -15.67 7.48 10.52
N LYS A 541 -16.40 7.91 9.49
CA LYS A 541 -16.26 9.24 8.89
C LYS A 541 -17.53 10.08 9.13
N PRO A 542 -17.43 11.38 9.44
CA PRO A 542 -18.60 12.25 9.57
C PRO A 542 -19.49 12.27 8.31
N ALA A 543 -20.80 12.48 8.47
CA ALA A 543 -21.78 12.38 7.38
C ALA A 543 -21.54 13.38 6.21
N PHE A 544 -20.87 14.50 6.45
CA PHE A 544 -20.57 15.50 5.41
C PHE A 544 -19.43 15.08 4.47
N VAL A 545 -18.63 14.08 4.85
CA VAL A 545 -17.50 13.60 4.06
C VAL A 545 -18.02 12.81 2.87
N LYS A 546 -17.59 13.19 1.66
CA LYS A 546 -17.92 12.50 0.39
C LYS A 546 -16.85 11.44 0.07
N ALA A 547 -16.39 11.34 -1.18
CA ALA A 547 -15.24 10.52 -1.53
C ALA A 547 -13.96 11.22 -1.06
N ASP A 548 -13.40 10.71 0.02
CA ASP A 548 -12.23 11.24 0.71
C ASP A 548 -10.94 10.69 0.08
N HIS A 549 -9.77 11.24 0.43
CA HIS A 549 -8.49 10.76 -0.09
C HIS A 549 -8.34 9.23 0.10
N SER A 550 -7.81 8.54 -0.91
CA SER A 550 -7.61 7.07 -0.97
C SER A 550 -8.86 6.18 -0.99
N ASP A 551 -10.08 6.74 -1.01
CA ASP A 551 -11.31 5.94 -0.98
C ASP A 551 -11.49 5.06 -2.25
N GLU A 552 -10.90 5.43 -3.38
CA GLU A 552 -10.94 4.72 -4.66
C GLU A 552 -10.11 3.44 -4.68
N ILE A 553 -9.02 3.38 -3.90
CA ILE A 553 -8.03 2.29 -3.95
C ILE A 553 -8.69 0.94 -3.71
N ARG A 554 -9.63 0.86 -2.76
CA ARG A 554 -10.34 -0.38 -2.42
C ARG A 554 -11.16 -0.95 -3.59
N PHE A 555 -11.58 -0.09 -4.52
CA PHE A 555 -12.30 -0.49 -5.73
C PHE A 555 -11.33 -0.94 -6.81
N VAL A 556 -10.21 -0.22 -7.00
CA VAL A 556 -9.15 -0.54 -7.98
C VAL A 556 -8.48 -1.88 -7.66
N PHE A 557 -8.22 -2.17 -6.39
CA PHE A 557 -7.60 -3.44 -5.98
C PHE A 557 -8.60 -4.59 -5.85
N GLY A 558 -9.90 -4.36 -6.04
CA GLY A 558 -10.90 -5.42 -5.85
C GLY A 558 -11.00 -5.90 -4.41
N GLY A 559 -10.85 -4.98 -3.44
CA GLY A 559 -10.72 -5.29 -2.01
C GLY A 559 -11.87 -6.12 -1.43
N ALA A 560 -13.06 -6.02 -2.04
CA ALA A 560 -14.26 -6.76 -1.64
C ALA A 560 -14.22 -8.25 -2.02
N PHE A 561 -13.24 -8.64 -2.85
CA PHE A 561 -13.10 -10.00 -3.37
C PHE A 561 -11.93 -10.77 -2.74
N LEU A 562 -11.19 -10.16 -1.81
CA LEU A 562 -10.03 -10.77 -1.16
C LEU A 562 -10.47 -11.76 -0.07
N LYS A 563 -9.65 -12.81 0.14
CA LYS A 563 -9.79 -13.80 1.23
C LYS A 563 -8.54 -13.90 2.13
N GLY A 564 -7.54 -13.08 1.85
CA GLY A 564 -6.21 -13.19 2.44
C GLY A 564 -6.06 -12.44 3.76
N ASP A 565 -4.80 -12.33 4.20
CA ASP A 565 -4.42 -11.68 5.46
C ASP A 565 -4.67 -10.16 5.44
N VAL A 566 -4.77 -9.57 4.25
CA VAL A 566 -5.06 -8.15 4.04
C VAL A 566 -6.53 -8.00 3.68
N VAL A 567 -7.29 -7.30 4.52
CA VAL A 567 -8.70 -6.98 4.27
C VAL A 567 -8.81 -5.49 3.95
N MET A 568 -9.24 -5.19 2.72
CA MET A 568 -9.33 -3.81 2.23
C MET A 568 -10.76 -3.25 2.18
N PHE A 569 -11.76 -4.12 2.00
CA PHE A 569 -13.14 -3.68 1.81
C PHE A 569 -14.15 -4.70 2.32
N GLU A 570 -14.17 -4.88 3.63
CA GLU A 570 -15.17 -5.72 4.28
C GLU A 570 -16.55 -5.07 4.24
N GLY A 571 -17.59 -5.87 3.94
CA GLY A 571 -18.98 -5.40 3.96
C GLY A 571 -19.40 -4.53 2.77
N ALA A 572 -18.66 -4.56 1.66
CA ALA A 572 -19.05 -3.87 0.42
C ALA A 572 -20.44 -4.33 -0.07
N THR A 573 -21.28 -3.38 -0.49
CA THR A 573 -22.59 -3.70 -1.09
C THR A 573 -22.43 -4.31 -2.49
N GLU A 574 -23.51 -4.87 -3.05
CA GLU A 574 -23.47 -5.42 -4.41
C GLU A 574 -23.23 -4.33 -5.47
N GLU A 575 -23.76 -3.12 -5.26
CA GLU A 575 -23.50 -1.98 -6.13
C GLU A 575 -22.03 -1.52 -6.05
N GLU A 576 -21.42 -1.58 -4.86
CA GLU A 576 -20.00 -1.26 -4.66
C GLU A 576 -19.08 -2.32 -5.28
N LYS A 577 -19.43 -3.60 -5.17
CA LYS A 577 -18.73 -4.69 -5.88
C LYS A 577 -18.84 -4.51 -7.39
N LEU A 578 -20.00 -4.12 -7.90
CA LEU A 578 -20.18 -3.82 -9.33
C LEU A 578 -19.34 -2.62 -9.78
N LEU A 579 -19.28 -1.56 -8.98
CA LEU A 579 -18.39 -0.42 -9.23
C LEU A 579 -16.92 -0.85 -9.25
N SER A 580 -16.50 -1.67 -8.28
CA SER A 580 -15.13 -2.21 -8.23
C SER A 580 -14.79 -3.03 -9.47
N ARG A 581 -15.70 -3.90 -9.94
CA ARG A 581 -15.52 -4.66 -11.19
C ARG A 581 -15.35 -3.74 -12.41
N LYS A 582 -16.13 -2.65 -12.51
CA LYS A 582 -15.99 -1.67 -13.59
C LYS A 582 -14.66 -0.93 -13.52
N MET A 583 -14.25 -0.49 -12.34
CA MET A 583 -12.98 0.21 -12.13
C MET A 583 -11.78 -0.69 -12.46
N MET A 584 -11.74 -1.92 -11.93
CA MET A 584 -10.70 -2.90 -12.30
C MET A 584 -10.62 -3.08 -13.83
N ARG A 585 -11.76 -3.21 -14.50
CA ARG A 585 -11.81 -3.33 -15.97
C ARG A 585 -11.26 -2.10 -16.69
N TYR A 586 -11.62 -0.88 -16.28
CA TYR A 586 -11.06 0.34 -16.88
C TYR A 586 -9.54 0.40 -16.72
N TRP A 587 -9.03 0.15 -15.51
CA TRP A 587 -7.60 0.18 -15.21
C TRP A 587 -6.83 -0.89 -16.01
N ALA A 588 -7.37 -2.10 -16.10
CA ALA A 588 -6.76 -3.18 -16.85
C ALA A 588 -6.84 -2.99 -18.37
N ASN A 589 -7.96 -2.48 -18.90
CA ASN A 589 -8.08 -2.13 -20.32
C ASN A 589 -7.02 -1.10 -20.69
N PHE A 590 -6.90 -0.06 -19.87
CA PHE A 590 -5.87 0.94 -20.04
C PHE A 590 -4.48 0.31 -19.98
N ALA A 591 -4.19 -0.59 -19.03
CA ALA A 591 -2.91 -1.28 -18.98
C ALA A 591 -2.60 -2.11 -20.24
N ARG A 592 -3.61 -2.74 -20.84
CA ARG A 592 -3.49 -3.51 -22.10
C ARG A 592 -3.25 -2.61 -23.31
N THR A 593 -4.05 -1.57 -23.49
CA THR A 593 -4.15 -0.86 -24.80
C THR A 593 -3.78 0.61 -24.75
N GLY A 594 -3.73 1.23 -23.57
CA GLY A 594 -3.63 2.69 -23.42
C GLY A 594 -4.98 3.40 -23.53
N ASP A 595 -6.08 2.65 -23.64
CA ASP A 595 -7.46 3.14 -23.67
C ASP A 595 -8.26 2.38 -22.59
N PRO A 596 -8.90 3.07 -21.62
CA PRO A 596 -9.68 2.40 -20.58
C PRO A 596 -10.97 1.76 -21.12
N ASN A 597 -11.44 2.13 -22.32
CA ASN A 597 -12.71 1.68 -22.86
C ASN A 597 -12.72 0.19 -23.23
N GLY A 598 -13.91 -0.43 -23.19
CA GLY A 598 -14.11 -1.82 -23.56
C GLY A 598 -15.58 -2.24 -23.43
N GLU A 599 -15.88 -3.47 -23.82
CA GLU A 599 -17.23 -4.02 -23.75
C GLU A 599 -17.78 -4.02 -22.32
N GLY A 600 -19.08 -3.70 -22.17
CA GLY A 600 -19.76 -3.67 -20.86
C GLY A 600 -19.45 -2.44 -19.98
N LEU A 601 -18.67 -1.48 -20.49
CA LEU A 601 -18.34 -0.25 -19.79
C LEU A 601 -18.96 0.98 -20.47
N PRO A 602 -19.44 1.96 -19.69
CA PRO A 602 -19.71 3.30 -20.21
C PRO A 602 -18.48 3.91 -20.89
N LEU A 603 -18.72 4.75 -21.90
CA LEU A 603 -17.63 5.44 -22.59
C LEU A 603 -16.92 6.42 -21.65
N TRP A 604 -15.61 6.25 -21.51
CA TRP A 604 -14.70 7.20 -20.89
C TRP A 604 -14.02 8.01 -22.01
N PRO A 605 -14.43 9.28 -22.21
CA PRO A 605 -13.84 10.12 -23.25
C PRO A 605 -12.39 10.50 -22.91
N ALA A 606 -11.56 10.61 -23.95
CA ALA A 606 -10.24 11.20 -23.81
C ALA A 606 -10.35 12.67 -23.37
N TYR A 607 -9.49 13.07 -22.44
CA TYR A 607 -9.36 14.43 -21.92
C TYR A 607 -8.70 15.34 -22.96
N ASN A 608 -9.51 15.86 -23.88
CA ASN A 608 -9.07 16.75 -24.95
C ASN A 608 -9.38 18.24 -24.61
N ARG A 609 -9.44 19.13 -25.61
CA ARG A 609 -9.74 20.56 -25.41
C ARG A 609 -11.15 20.83 -24.86
N THR A 610 -12.08 19.87 -24.97
CA THR A 610 -13.40 19.96 -24.34
C THR A 610 -13.37 19.57 -22.87
N GLU A 611 -12.27 18.97 -22.38
CA GLU A 611 -12.02 18.63 -20.98
C GLU A 611 -13.12 17.76 -20.35
N HIS A 612 -13.57 16.76 -21.12
CA HIS A 612 -14.46 15.72 -20.59
C HIS A 612 -13.71 14.79 -19.64
N TYR A 613 -14.36 14.40 -18.56
CA TYR A 613 -13.83 13.48 -17.55
C TYR A 613 -14.90 12.50 -17.10
N LEU A 614 -14.50 11.34 -16.59
CA LEU A 614 -15.42 10.33 -16.07
C LEU A 614 -15.71 10.60 -14.59
N GLN A 615 -16.97 10.67 -14.22
CA GLN A 615 -17.43 10.70 -12.83
C GLN A 615 -17.63 9.25 -12.36
N LEU A 616 -16.73 8.77 -11.51
CA LEU A 616 -16.75 7.42 -10.98
C LEU A 616 -17.57 7.39 -9.69
N GLY A 617 -18.86 7.10 -9.83
CA GLY A 617 -19.76 6.77 -8.73
C GLY A 617 -20.57 5.51 -9.04
N LEU A 618 -21.52 5.15 -8.16
CA LEU A 618 -22.44 4.03 -8.44
C LEU A 618 -23.18 4.22 -9.78
N ASN A 619 -23.53 5.47 -10.09
CA ASN A 619 -23.98 5.90 -11.41
C ASN A 619 -22.83 6.61 -12.12
N LEU A 620 -22.27 5.97 -13.15
CA LEU A 620 -21.20 6.56 -13.95
C LEU A 620 -21.78 7.59 -14.91
N SER A 621 -21.11 8.74 -15.02
CA SER A 621 -21.49 9.82 -15.94
C SER A 621 -20.25 10.53 -16.47
N VAL A 622 -20.42 11.28 -17.56
CA VAL A 622 -19.35 12.13 -18.11
C VAL A 622 -19.60 13.56 -17.66
N GLY A 623 -18.61 14.15 -17.00
CA GLY A 623 -18.56 15.57 -16.69
C GLY A 623 -17.74 16.34 -17.73
N GLN A 624 -17.79 17.67 -17.66
CA GLN A 624 -17.03 18.57 -18.51
C GLN A 624 -16.43 19.70 -17.68
N ARG A 625 -15.17 20.07 -17.95
CA ARG A 625 -14.47 21.22 -17.33
C ARG A 625 -14.60 21.24 -15.79
N LEU A 626 -14.12 20.17 -15.16
CA LEU A 626 -14.10 20.05 -13.70
C LEU A 626 -13.48 21.30 -13.07
N LYS A 627 -14.20 21.93 -12.12
CA LYS A 627 -13.71 23.07 -11.32
C LYS A 627 -13.16 24.24 -12.17
N GLU A 628 -13.78 24.52 -13.32
CA GLU A 628 -13.32 25.55 -14.28
C GLU A 628 -12.98 26.89 -13.61
N MET A 629 -13.82 27.34 -12.67
CA MET A 629 -13.65 28.62 -11.96
C MET A 629 -12.46 28.59 -11.00
N GLU A 630 -12.31 27.54 -10.21
CA GLU A 630 -11.18 27.37 -9.29
C GLU A 630 -9.87 27.21 -10.05
N VAL A 631 -9.85 26.40 -11.11
CA VAL A 631 -8.68 26.27 -11.99
C VAL A 631 -8.30 27.63 -12.58
N ALA A 632 -9.26 28.41 -13.10
CA ALA A 632 -8.99 29.75 -13.61
C ALA A 632 -8.47 30.71 -12.52
N PHE A 633 -9.02 30.63 -11.31
CA PHE A 633 -8.55 31.42 -10.17
C PHE A 633 -7.07 31.15 -9.86
N TRP A 634 -6.72 29.87 -9.66
CA TRP A 634 -5.36 29.47 -9.28
C TRP A 634 -4.33 29.63 -10.40
N THR A 635 -4.72 29.39 -11.66
CA THR A 635 -3.79 29.37 -12.81
C THR A 635 -3.71 30.68 -13.58
N LYS A 636 -4.67 31.60 -13.41
CA LYS A 636 -4.72 32.88 -14.16
C LYS A 636 -4.92 34.06 -13.25
N THR A 637 -6.01 34.11 -12.48
CA THR A 637 -6.41 35.30 -11.71
C THR A 637 -5.41 35.65 -10.63
N LEU A 638 -5.09 34.71 -9.74
CA LEU A 638 -4.17 34.93 -8.64
C LEU A 638 -2.76 35.33 -9.15
N PRO A 639 -2.14 34.60 -10.11
CA PRO A 639 -0.84 34.97 -10.67
C PRO A 639 -0.83 36.34 -11.38
N LEU A 640 -1.89 36.69 -12.12
CA LEU A 640 -1.99 37.99 -12.79
C LEU A 640 -1.98 39.14 -11.77
N ILE A 641 -2.84 39.06 -10.74
CA ILE A 641 -2.93 40.09 -9.68
C ILE A 641 -1.60 40.21 -8.92
N MET A 642 -0.92 39.10 -8.68
CA MET A 642 0.41 39.08 -8.07
C MET A 642 1.44 39.82 -8.93
N SER A 643 1.47 39.55 -10.25
CA SER A 643 2.40 40.16 -11.19
C SER A 643 2.20 41.66 -11.37
N THR A 644 0.96 42.16 -11.33
CA THR A 644 0.66 43.60 -11.45
C THR A 644 0.92 44.37 -10.15
N SER A 645 1.05 43.68 -9.01
CA SER A 645 1.28 44.28 -7.69
C SER A 645 2.76 44.31 -7.27
N GLY A 646 3.68 43.87 -8.13
CA GLY A 646 5.13 43.88 -7.93
C GLY A 646 5.86 44.38 -9.18
N VAL A 647 6.92 45.15 -9.00
CA VAL A 647 7.71 45.78 -10.08
C VAL A 647 8.16 44.77 -11.15
N LEU A 648 7.97 45.15 -12.43
CA LEU A 648 8.43 44.53 -13.68
C LEU A 648 9.54 43.46 -13.53
N LEU A 649 9.15 42.18 -13.59
CA LEU A 649 10.05 41.06 -13.90
C LEU A 649 9.33 40.05 -14.83
N GLY A 650 9.33 40.33 -16.14
CA GLY A 650 9.16 39.36 -17.24
C GLY A 650 7.90 38.45 -17.28
N PRO A 651 7.67 37.71 -18.38
CA PRO A 651 6.56 36.77 -18.49
C PRO A 651 6.92 35.47 -17.74
N LEU A 652 6.77 35.46 -16.42
CA LEU A 652 6.88 34.24 -15.60
C LEU A 652 5.57 33.45 -15.67
N SER A 653 5.65 32.15 -15.98
CA SER A 653 4.46 31.31 -16.09
C SER A 653 3.76 31.17 -14.74
N SER A 654 2.43 31.13 -14.79
CA SER A 654 1.52 31.38 -13.68
C SER A 654 1.51 30.34 -12.55
N LEU A 655 2.22 29.22 -12.70
CA LEU A 655 2.33 28.17 -11.68
C LEU A 655 3.74 28.06 -11.08
N ILE A 656 4.79 28.60 -11.74
CA ILE A 656 6.15 28.65 -11.17
C ILE A 656 6.14 29.54 -9.93
N PHE A 657 5.18 30.46 -9.86
CA PHE A 657 5.00 31.34 -8.72
C PHE A 657 4.38 30.68 -7.47
N LEU A 658 3.64 29.57 -7.60
CA LEU A 658 3.19 28.79 -6.45
C LEU A 658 4.37 28.04 -5.79
N SER A 659 5.39 27.67 -6.56
CA SER A 659 6.68 27.20 -6.02
C SER A 659 7.62 28.32 -5.55
N LEU A 660 7.37 29.59 -5.94
CA LEU A 660 8.12 30.77 -5.49
C LEU A 660 7.44 31.52 -4.32
N LEU A 661 6.39 30.96 -3.71
CA LEU A 661 5.77 31.51 -2.50
C LEU A 661 6.62 31.32 -1.23
N LEU A 662 7.83 30.81 -1.36
CA LEU A 662 8.88 30.76 -0.36
C LEU A 662 10.14 31.39 -0.98
N PRO A 663 10.83 32.39 -0.38
CA PRO A 663 10.67 33.07 0.92
C PRO A 663 10.49 34.61 0.77
N PHE A 664 10.22 35.33 1.87
CA PHE A 664 10.90 36.59 2.28
C PHE A 664 10.17 37.32 3.42
N LEU A 665 10.91 37.47 4.53
CA LEU A 665 10.80 38.40 5.67
C LEU A 665 10.06 37.96 6.96
N LEU A 666 10.94 37.64 7.92
CA LEU A 666 10.99 38.00 9.35
C LEU A 666 10.60 36.93 10.38
N SER A 667 11.65 36.48 11.07
CA SER A 667 11.69 36.05 12.46
C SER A 667 10.61 36.70 13.34
N PHE A 668 9.93 35.89 14.15
CA PHE A 668 9.89 35.97 15.63
C PHE A 668 8.64 35.27 16.18
N ALA A 669 8.87 34.47 17.23
CA ALA A 669 7.99 34.12 18.37
C ALA A 669 6.71 33.30 18.03
N LEU A 670 6.41 32.17 18.68
CA LEU A 670 6.66 31.73 20.07
C LEU A 670 6.59 30.20 20.14
#